data_AF-A0A0Q7UG36-F1
#
_entry.id   AF-A0A0Q7UG36-F1
#
_cell.length_a   1.000
_cell.length_b   1.000
_cell.length_c   1.000
_cell.angle_alpha   90.00
_cell.angle_beta   90.00
_cell.angle_gamma   90.00
#
_symmetry.space_group_name_H-M   'P 1'
#
loop_
_entity.id
_entity.type
_entity.pdbx_description
1 polymer ?
#
loop_
_entity_poly.entity_id
_entity_poly.type
_entity_poly.pdbx_seq_one_letter_code
_entity_poly.pdbx_strand_id
1 'polypeptide(L)'
;MVGRIPVIDVHPVVHGGARPAKATVGEPLPVRATVFREGHDKLGAEALLIGPDGERRPPVRMRELVKGTDRYEAWLTPDAEGDWSFEVRGFSDPLATWNHDAGIKIRAGVDVELMFLEAKLLLERIRAEATDPLTADDEAALTAASDAATDEVRPVEARLAVLEGPETQEVFRRHPLRDLVTVSGPYPLYADRRRALTGAWYEFFPRSEGARIDKRNGRVISGTFKTAVKSLDRVAAMGFDVLYLPPIHPIGEVNRKGPNNTLTPGPHDPGSPWAIGSKHGGHDAIHPDLGTFADFDRFVKRANKLGIEVALDLALQAAPDHPWVTEHPSFFRHRADGSIAYAENPPKKYQDIYPIYFDDDFDGILTEVERVVRLWMSHGVRVFRVDNPHTKPVMFWEQLLHRIRATDPDVIFLSEAFTRPAMMHTLGAVGFHQSYTYFTWRVAKEEIEDYLREVSSESDHLMRPNFWVNTPDILHATLQYGGPAMFAIRATLAALAAPSWGMYAGYELFEHVAVKPGSEEYLDSEKYQVRVRDWATAEASGRTLMPYIGRLNELRRAHPALGLLRNLVVHATDDDHMLCFSKTHGDDTVIVVINLDPHGARETTVHLDLEAAGLPERYLVHDELTGAEWIWGSDNYVRLDPSGDVAHILTVRRI
;
A
#
# COMPACT_ATOMS: atom_id res chain seq x y z
N MET A 1 24.24 18.29 13.73
CA MET A 1 25.25 19.34 13.45
C MET A 1 25.16 19.63 11.96
N VAL A 2 25.17 20.89 11.54
CA VAL A 2 25.02 21.26 10.12
C VAL A 2 26.38 21.13 9.41
N GLY A 3 26.39 20.54 8.20
CA GLY A 3 27.59 20.38 7.38
C GLY A 3 27.98 21.63 6.58
N ARG A 4 28.99 21.52 5.71
CA ARG A 4 29.51 22.66 4.92
C ARG A 4 28.48 23.20 3.93
N ILE A 5 27.83 22.30 3.21
CA ILE A 5 26.58 22.56 2.49
C ILE A 5 25.44 21.97 3.35
N PRO A 6 24.58 22.79 3.97
CA PRO A 6 23.43 22.32 4.72
C PRO A 6 22.56 21.32 3.95
N VAL A 7 22.35 20.14 4.54
CA VAL A 7 21.38 19.12 4.09
C VAL A 7 20.55 18.76 5.32
N ILE A 8 19.32 19.25 5.38
CA ILE A 8 18.44 19.14 6.56
C ILE A 8 17.03 18.68 6.17
N ASP A 9 16.20 18.38 7.17
CA ASP A 9 14.81 17.95 7.01
C ASP A 9 14.64 16.79 6.01
N VAL A 10 15.54 15.81 6.08
CA VAL A 10 15.54 14.64 5.20
C VAL A 10 14.27 13.82 5.43
N HIS A 11 13.67 13.36 4.33
CA HIS A 11 12.48 12.51 4.30
C HIS A 11 12.68 11.40 3.25
N PRO A 12 12.23 10.15 3.49
CA PRO A 12 11.49 9.70 4.68
C PRO A 12 12.40 9.35 5.86
N VAL A 13 12.00 9.72 7.08
CA VAL A 13 12.71 9.36 8.32
C VAL A 13 11.72 8.97 9.40
N VAL A 14 11.74 7.71 9.83
CA VAL A 14 10.82 7.18 10.86
C VAL A 14 11.45 7.30 12.24
N HIS A 15 10.77 7.97 13.16
CA HIS A 15 11.21 8.16 14.56
C HIS A 15 12.68 8.63 14.68
N GLY A 16 13.06 9.63 13.88
CA GLY A 16 14.43 10.16 13.88
C GLY A 16 15.50 9.22 13.30
N GLY A 17 15.11 8.18 12.56
CA GLY A 17 16.00 7.20 11.96
C GLY A 17 16.17 5.93 12.81
N ALA A 18 15.45 5.81 13.92
CA ALA A 18 15.46 4.61 14.76
C ALA A 18 14.76 3.40 14.11
N ARG A 19 13.95 3.62 13.07
CA ARG A 19 13.21 2.58 12.37
C ARG A 19 13.32 2.77 10.85
N PRO A 20 13.29 1.67 10.06
CA PRO A 20 13.33 1.77 8.62
C PRO A 20 12.05 2.38 8.07
N ALA A 21 12.19 3.26 7.07
CA ALA A 21 11.08 3.61 6.19
C ALA A 21 10.66 2.40 5.35
N LYS A 22 9.38 2.30 5.01
CA LYS A 22 8.85 1.19 4.22
C LYS A 22 9.07 1.39 2.73
N ALA A 23 9.45 0.32 2.04
CA ALA A 23 9.42 0.19 0.58
C ALA A 23 9.15 -1.26 0.18
N THR A 24 9.02 -1.51 -1.12
CA THR A 24 9.06 -2.86 -1.68
C THR A 24 10.07 -2.92 -2.83
N VAL A 25 10.53 -4.13 -3.15
CA VAL A 25 11.38 -4.32 -4.33
C VAL A 25 10.66 -3.81 -5.60
N GLY A 26 11.33 -2.94 -6.34
CA GLY A 26 10.81 -2.32 -7.57
C GLY A 26 9.81 -1.18 -7.35
N GLU A 27 9.54 -0.74 -6.12
CA GLU A 27 8.68 0.43 -5.83
C GLU A 27 9.51 1.73 -5.79
N PRO A 28 9.26 2.69 -6.68
CA PRO A 28 9.86 4.02 -6.58
C PRO A 28 9.33 4.77 -5.34
N LEU A 29 10.24 5.42 -4.60
CA LEU A 29 9.90 6.28 -3.47
C LEU A 29 10.57 7.66 -3.55
N PRO A 30 9.90 8.73 -3.09
CA PRO A 30 10.48 10.06 -3.07
C PRO A 30 11.40 10.23 -1.86
N VAL A 31 12.65 10.59 -2.12
CA VAL A 31 13.60 11.10 -1.13
C VAL A 31 13.65 12.63 -1.26
N ARG A 32 13.40 13.32 -0.15
CA ARG A 32 13.34 14.79 -0.11
C ARG A 32 14.29 15.33 0.96
N ALA A 33 14.87 16.50 0.70
CA ALA A 33 15.69 17.21 1.66
C ALA A 33 15.67 18.70 1.39
N THR A 34 15.94 19.49 2.42
CA THR A 34 16.19 20.93 2.28
C THR A 34 17.70 21.13 2.14
N VAL A 35 18.14 21.67 1.00
CA VAL A 35 19.56 21.81 0.65
C VAL A 35 19.84 23.23 0.21
N PHE A 36 20.72 23.92 0.91
CA PHE A 36 21.07 25.32 0.63
C PHE A 36 22.52 25.59 0.99
N ARG A 37 23.02 26.78 0.63
CA ARG A 37 24.35 27.26 0.99
C ARG A 37 24.34 28.76 1.27
N GLU A 38 25.40 29.25 1.90
CA GLU A 38 25.68 30.68 1.94
C GLU A 38 26.12 31.22 0.57
N GLY A 39 25.95 32.52 0.38
CA GLY A 39 26.29 33.19 -0.88
C GLY A 39 25.22 33.02 -1.95
N HIS A 40 25.65 33.00 -3.21
CA HIS A 40 24.80 33.17 -4.40
C HIS A 40 25.06 32.08 -5.46
N ASP A 41 26.16 31.34 -5.29
CA ASP A 41 26.58 30.28 -6.18
C ASP A 41 25.53 29.17 -6.24
N LYS A 42 25.51 28.45 -7.36
CA LYS A 42 24.62 27.31 -7.53
C LYS A 42 25.11 26.13 -6.68
N LEU A 43 24.16 25.25 -6.38
CA LEU A 43 24.39 24.02 -5.63
C LEU A 43 23.79 22.83 -6.36
N GLY A 44 24.27 21.65 -6.02
CA GLY A 44 23.71 20.38 -6.40
C GLY A 44 23.24 19.59 -5.19
N ALA A 45 22.22 18.78 -5.42
CA ALA A 45 21.70 17.82 -4.46
C ALA A 45 21.52 16.46 -5.16
N GLU A 46 21.92 15.39 -4.49
CA GLU A 46 21.83 14.01 -4.97
C GLU A 46 21.32 13.09 -3.87
N ALA A 47 20.57 12.06 -4.23
CA ALA A 47 20.18 10.99 -3.33
C ALA A 47 20.65 9.64 -3.88
N LEU A 48 20.99 8.70 -3.02
CA LEU A 48 21.39 7.35 -3.43
C LEU A 48 20.95 6.30 -2.44
N LEU A 49 20.84 5.07 -2.93
CA LEU A 49 20.56 3.88 -2.13
C LEU A 49 21.85 3.11 -1.81
N ILE A 50 21.88 2.48 -0.65
CA ILE A 50 22.86 1.48 -0.23
C ILE A 50 22.12 0.16 -0.07
N GLY A 51 22.53 -0.84 -0.86
CA GLY A 51 21.87 -2.14 -0.92
C GLY A 51 22.15 -3.03 0.29
N PRO A 52 21.42 -4.16 0.42
CA PRO A 52 21.70 -5.20 1.41
C PRO A 52 23.09 -5.83 1.25
N ASP A 53 23.66 -5.72 0.05
CA ASP A 53 25.03 -6.10 -0.31
C ASP A 53 26.09 -5.10 0.21
N GLY A 54 25.67 -3.96 0.76
CA GLY A 54 26.54 -2.86 1.19
C GLY A 54 27.02 -1.96 0.05
N GLU A 55 26.60 -2.21 -1.20
CA GLU A 55 27.01 -1.43 -2.36
C GLU A 55 26.15 -0.17 -2.52
N ARG A 56 26.80 0.94 -2.86
CA ARG A 56 26.12 2.18 -3.21
C ARG A 56 25.64 2.10 -4.64
N ARG A 57 24.34 2.29 -4.85
CA ARG A 57 23.77 2.48 -6.18
C ARG A 57 24.15 3.88 -6.71
N PRO A 58 24.19 4.07 -8.05
CA PRO A 58 24.50 5.38 -8.63
C PRO A 58 23.61 6.49 -8.05
N PRO A 59 24.16 7.68 -7.77
CA PRO A 59 23.38 8.79 -7.25
C PRO A 59 22.39 9.31 -8.30
N VAL A 60 21.20 9.67 -7.83
CA VAL A 60 20.16 10.33 -8.62
C VAL A 60 20.17 11.82 -8.28
N ARG A 61 20.32 12.67 -9.30
CA ARG A 61 20.24 14.12 -9.14
C ARG A 61 18.86 14.50 -8.64
N MET A 62 18.80 15.30 -7.58
CA MET A 62 17.55 15.84 -7.06
C MET A 62 17.16 17.12 -7.80
N ARG A 63 15.86 17.32 -7.97
CA ARG A 63 15.28 18.55 -8.52
C ARG A 63 14.63 19.37 -7.41
N GLU A 64 14.70 20.69 -7.50
CA GLU A 64 13.94 21.55 -6.60
C GLU A 64 12.44 21.38 -6.89
N LEU A 65 11.63 21.10 -5.87
CA LEU A 65 10.19 20.85 -5.99
C LEU A 65 9.44 22.12 -6.38
N VAL A 66 9.74 23.21 -5.68
CA VAL A 66 9.19 24.53 -5.96
C VAL A 66 10.34 25.51 -5.94
N LYS A 67 10.50 26.25 -7.04
CA LYS A 67 11.60 27.19 -7.21
C LYS A 67 11.68 28.20 -6.07
N GLY A 68 12.85 28.31 -5.44
CA GLY A 68 13.11 29.24 -4.34
C GLY A 68 12.70 28.74 -2.96
N THR A 69 12.42 27.44 -2.81
CA THR A 69 12.11 26.82 -1.52
C THR A 69 13.28 26.03 -0.93
N ASP A 70 14.33 25.79 -1.73
CA ASP A 70 15.47 24.95 -1.37
C ASP A 70 15.06 23.50 -1.03
N ARG A 71 13.84 23.10 -1.39
CA ARG A 71 13.32 21.76 -1.14
C ARG A 71 13.53 20.90 -2.37
N TYR A 72 14.38 19.90 -2.25
CA TYR A 72 14.76 19.00 -3.34
C TYR A 72 14.10 17.63 -3.21
N GLU A 73 13.85 16.97 -4.35
CA GLU A 73 13.35 15.60 -4.45
C GLU A 73 14.11 14.79 -5.50
N ALA A 74 14.41 13.53 -5.19
CA ALA A 74 14.73 12.50 -6.17
C ALA A 74 13.91 11.24 -5.88
N TRP A 75 13.61 10.47 -6.92
CA TRP A 75 12.93 9.19 -6.78
C TRP A 75 13.95 8.06 -6.85
N LEU A 76 13.92 7.17 -5.86
CA LEU A 76 14.83 6.03 -5.75
C LEU A 76 14.01 4.73 -5.77
N THR A 77 14.58 3.66 -6.32
CA THR A 77 13.89 2.36 -6.46
C THR A 77 14.80 1.23 -5.96
N PRO A 78 14.46 0.56 -4.84
CA PRO A 78 15.16 -0.64 -4.38
C PRO A 78 15.06 -1.77 -5.40
N ASP A 79 16.17 -2.44 -5.71
CA ASP A 79 16.25 -3.49 -6.73
C ASP A 79 16.25 -4.93 -6.16
N ALA A 80 16.29 -5.06 -4.84
CA ALA A 80 16.29 -6.33 -4.11
C ALA A 80 15.50 -6.21 -2.80
N GLU A 81 15.05 -7.34 -2.26
CA GLU A 81 14.43 -7.41 -0.93
C GLU A 81 15.49 -7.31 0.18
N GLY A 82 15.13 -6.76 1.33
CA GLY A 82 15.97 -6.73 2.54
C GLY A 82 16.24 -5.35 3.11
N ASP A 83 17.33 -5.26 3.88
CA ASP A 83 17.77 -4.04 4.56
C ASP A 83 18.47 -3.10 3.57
N TRP A 84 17.92 -1.90 3.41
CA TRP A 84 18.49 -0.83 2.62
C TRP A 84 18.80 0.37 3.51
N SER A 85 19.57 1.29 2.98
CA SER A 85 19.59 2.65 3.51
C SER A 85 19.75 3.67 2.39
N PHE A 86 19.55 4.94 2.68
CA PHE A 86 19.76 6.01 1.71
C PHE A 86 20.55 7.18 2.31
N GLU A 87 21.28 7.87 1.45
CA GLU A 87 22.03 9.09 1.77
C GLU A 87 21.52 10.24 0.89
N VAL A 88 21.59 11.46 1.42
CA VAL A 88 21.43 12.70 0.64
C VAL A 88 22.73 13.47 0.68
N ARG A 89 23.17 13.95 -0.48
CA ARG A 89 24.39 14.72 -0.68
C ARG A 89 24.05 16.11 -1.16
N GLY A 90 24.59 17.12 -0.49
CA GLY A 90 24.55 18.52 -0.94
C GLY A 90 25.96 18.98 -1.27
N PHE A 91 26.14 19.71 -2.36
CA PHE A 91 27.45 20.18 -2.80
C PHE A 91 27.36 21.52 -3.54
N SER A 92 28.47 22.25 -3.56
CA SER A 92 28.67 23.39 -4.45
C SER A 92 28.79 22.89 -5.88
N ASP A 93 28.04 23.48 -6.80
CA ASP A 93 28.02 23.10 -8.22
C ASP A 93 28.75 24.18 -9.04
N PRO A 94 30.09 24.07 -9.21
CA PRO A 94 30.87 25.10 -9.89
C PRO A 94 30.55 25.16 -11.38
N LEU A 95 30.15 24.04 -12.01
CA LEU A 95 29.74 24.03 -13.42
C LEU A 95 28.43 24.79 -13.63
N ALA A 96 27.42 24.53 -12.79
CA ALA A 96 26.16 25.26 -12.85
C ALA A 96 26.33 26.74 -12.52
N THR A 97 27.21 27.07 -11.57
CA THR A 97 27.55 28.46 -11.23
C THR A 97 28.21 29.17 -12.40
N TRP A 98 29.25 28.57 -12.97
CA TRP A 98 29.96 29.12 -14.12
C TRP A 98 29.04 29.28 -15.32
N ASN A 99 28.22 28.27 -15.67
CA ASN A 99 27.25 28.35 -16.77
C ASN A 99 26.32 29.56 -16.63
N HIS A 100 25.78 29.78 -15.42
CA HIS A 100 24.90 30.91 -15.16
C HIS A 100 25.63 32.25 -15.32
N ASP A 101 26.78 32.38 -14.67
CA ASP A 101 27.57 33.61 -14.65
C ASP A 101 28.14 33.96 -16.03
N ALA A 102 28.74 32.98 -16.71
CA ALA A 102 29.31 33.13 -18.04
C ALA A 102 28.24 33.54 -19.04
N GLY A 103 27.05 32.94 -18.95
CA GLY A 103 25.92 33.30 -19.80
C GLY A 103 25.50 34.76 -19.69
N ILE A 104 25.71 35.41 -18.53
CA ILE A 104 25.39 36.82 -18.31
C ILE A 104 26.59 37.71 -18.63
N LYS A 105 27.74 37.44 -17.99
CA LYS A 105 28.94 38.28 -18.03
C LYS A 105 29.54 38.37 -19.44
N ILE A 106 29.65 37.24 -20.14
CA ILE A 106 30.26 37.20 -21.48
C ILE A 106 29.42 38.03 -22.47
N ARG A 107 28.10 37.85 -22.46
CA ARG A 107 27.17 38.61 -23.31
C ARG A 107 27.17 40.11 -23.00
N ALA A 108 27.47 40.47 -21.74
CA ALA A 108 27.63 41.86 -21.31
C ALA A 108 29.03 42.44 -21.56
N GLY A 109 29.97 41.65 -22.10
CA GLY A 109 31.36 42.08 -22.32
C GLY A 109 32.17 42.24 -21.03
N VAL A 110 31.78 41.59 -19.95
CA VAL A 110 32.44 41.68 -18.64
C VAL A 110 33.35 40.48 -18.44
N ASP A 111 34.64 40.73 -18.19
CA ASP A 111 35.66 39.72 -17.85
C ASP A 111 35.68 38.50 -18.79
N VAL A 112 35.41 38.72 -20.08
CA VAL A 112 35.15 37.67 -21.08
C VAL A 112 36.24 36.59 -21.09
N GLU A 113 37.50 36.98 -21.24
CA GLU A 113 38.61 36.01 -21.31
C GLU A 113 38.88 35.33 -19.96
N LEU A 114 38.58 36.00 -18.84
CA LEU A 114 38.66 35.38 -17.52
C LEU A 114 37.58 34.30 -17.37
N MET A 115 36.36 34.56 -17.82
CA MET A 115 35.29 33.55 -17.80
C MET A 115 35.66 32.32 -18.65
N PHE A 116 36.27 32.51 -19.83
CA PHE A 116 36.73 31.36 -20.63
C PHE A 116 37.91 30.63 -20.00
N LEU A 117 38.84 31.33 -19.34
CA LEU A 117 39.92 30.71 -18.59
C LEU A 117 39.37 29.85 -17.44
N GLU A 118 38.38 30.35 -16.70
CA GLU A 118 37.69 29.57 -15.66
C GLU A 118 37.01 28.33 -16.24
N ALA A 119 36.35 28.45 -17.39
CA ALA A 119 35.72 27.33 -18.10
C ALA A 119 36.74 26.22 -18.39
N LYS A 120 37.90 26.60 -18.95
CA LYS A 120 39.00 25.68 -19.25
C LYS A 120 39.43 24.92 -17.99
N LEU A 121 39.64 25.61 -16.88
CA LEU A 121 40.06 24.99 -15.62
C LEU A 121 39.01 23.99 -15.11
N LEU A 122 37.72 24.31 -15.25
CA LEU A 122 36.63 23.39 -14.89
C LEU A 122 36.59 22.15 -15.81
N LEU A 123 36.82 22.32 -17.12
CA LEU A 123 36.89 21.21 -18.07
C LEU A 123 38.10 20.28 -17.80
N GLU A 124 39.24 20.84 -17.38
CA GLU A 124 40.40 20.07 -16.94
C GLU A 124 40.09 19.29 -15.66
N ARG A 125 39.38 19.91 -14.71
CA ARG A 125 38.91 19.23 -13.49
C ARG A 125 37.99 18.06 -13.80
N ILE A 126 37.05 18.19 -14.74
CA ILE A 126 36.17 17.06 -15.13
C ILE A 126 37.03 15.85 -15.55
N ARG A 127 38.05 16.06 -16.38
CA ARG A 127 38.95 14.98 -16.81
C ARG A 127 39.74 14.36 -15.66
N ALA A 128 40.14 15.17 -14.69
CA ALA A 128 40.94 14.72 -13.55
C ALA A 128 40.09 14.01 -12.48
N GLU A 129 38.83 14.41 -12.31
CA GLU A 129 37.96 14.01 -11.19
C GLU A 129 36.83 13.05 -11.61
N ALA A 130 36.71 12.70 -12.89
CA ALA A 130 35.68 11.77 -13.37
C ALA A 130 35.73 10.43 -12.61
N THR A 131 34.60 10.08 -12.00
CA THR A 131 34.45 8.82 -11.24
C THR A 131 34.20 7.61 -12.14
N ASP A 132 33.60 7.85 -13.30
CA ASP A 132 33.35 6.85 -14.34
C ASP A 132 34.21 7.14 -15.57
N PRO A 133 34.57 6.12 -16.38
CA PRO A 133 35.33 6.34 -17.60
C PRO A 133 34.62 7.31 -18.55
N LEU A 134 35.34 8.33 -19.02
CA LEU A 134 34.86 9.22 -20.07
C LEU A 134 34.68 8.42 -21.37
N THR A 135 33.52 8.57 -22.01
CA THR A 135 33.28 7.97 -23.32
C THR A 135 34.03 8.72 -24.41
N ALA A 136 34.14 8.14 -25.62
CA ALA A 136 34.75 8.83 -26.75
C ALA A 136 33.99 10.13 -27.11
N ASP A 137 32.66 10.13 -26.97
CA ASP A 137 31.83 11.31 -27.20
C ASP A 137 32.07 12.37 -26.11
N ASP A 138 32.31 11.95 -24.86
CA ASP A 138 32.64 12.86 -23.76
C ASP A 138 33.97 13.56 -23.98
N GLU A 139 34.99 12.80 -24.37
CA GLU A 139 36.30 13.35 -24.69
C GLU A 139 36.23 14.29 -25.90
N ALA A 140 35.45 13.95 -26.92
CA ALA A 140 35.23 14.81 -28.07
C ALA A 140 34.55 16.13 -27.68
N ALA A 141 33.49 16.08 -26.89
CA ALA A 141 32.78 17.26 -26.40
C ALA A 141 33.67 18.13 -25.49
N LEU A 142 34.38 17.53 -24.54
CA LEU A 142 35.30 18.24 -23.65
C LEU A 142 36.47 18.87 -24.42
N THR A 143 36.94 18.23 -25.50
CA THR A 143 38.02 18.77 -26.34
C THR A 143 37.52 19.96 -27.14
N ALA A 144 36.36 19.83 -27.80
CA ALA A 144 35.73 20.94 -28.52
C ALA A 144 35.44 22.14 -27.61
N ALA A 145 34.95 21.90 -26.39
CA ALA A 145 34.72 22.93 -25.39
C ALA A 145 36.01 23.61 -24.92
N SER A 146 37.08 22.84 -24.71
CA SER A 146 38.40 23.38 -24.33
C SER A 146 39.02 24.21 -25.45
N ASP A 147 38.94 23.74 -26.69
CA ASP A 147 39.43 24.47 -27.86
C ASP A 147 38.66 25.79 -28.00
N ALA A 148 37.33 25.75 -27.90
CA ALA A 148 36.49 26.96 -27.93
C ALA A 148 36.82 27.94 -26.79
N ALA A 149 37.09 27.44 -25.58
CA ALA A 149 37.49 28.28 -24.45
C ALA A 149 38.84 28.99 -24.69
N THR A 150 39.76 28.41 -25.48
CA THR A 150 41.10 28.97 -25.72
C THR A 150 41.30 29.69 -27.05
N ASP A 151 40.34 29.58 -27.98
CA ASP A 151 40.41 30.16 -29.32
C ASP A 151 40.04 31.65 -29.33
N GLU A 152 41.00 32.52 -28.98
CA GLU A 152 40.82 33.98 -28.95
C GLU A 152 40.50 34.60 -30.34
N VAL A 153 40.68 33.85 -31.43
CA VAL A 153 40.37 34.32 -32.80
C VAL A 153 38.90 34.14 -33.14
N ARG A 154 38.23 33.16 -32.52
CA ARG A 154 36.82 32.88 -32.74
C ARG A 154 35.94 33.95 -32.07
N PRO A 155 34.82 34.35 -32.70
CA PRO A 155 33.85 35.24 -32.08
C PRO A 155 33.40 34.73 -30.71
N VAL A 156 33.29 35.64 -29.74
CA VAL A 156 32.97 35.34 -28.34
C VAL A 156 31.68 34.54 -28.21
N GLU A 157 30.65 34.90 -28.98
CA GLU A 157 29.36 34.23 -28.99
C GLU A 157 29.47 32.79 -29.50
N ALA A 158 30.34 32.55 -30.49
CA ALA A 158 30.57 31.21 -31.04
C ALA A 158 31.38 30.33 -30.08
N ARG A 159 32.30 30.91 -29.30
CA ARG A 159 33.01 30.20 -28.22
C ARG A 159 32.04 29.79 -27.12
N LEU A 160 31.22 30.72 -26.65
CA LEU A 160 30.21 30.48 -25.61
C LEU A 160 29.17 29.43 -26.07
N ALA A 161 28.73 29.49 -27.34
CA ALA A 161 27.74 28.55 -27.87
C ALA A 161 28.21 27.08 -27.83
N VAL A 162 29.51 26.81 -27.93
CA VAL A 162 30.05 25.44 -27.79
C VAL A 162 29.97 24.97 -26.33
N LEU A 163 30.28 25.86 -25.38
CA LEU A 163 30.24 25.56 -23.95
C LEU A 163 28.79 25.39 -23.44
N GLU A 164 27.85 26.19 -23.94
CA GLU A 164 26.41 26.05 -23.68
C GLU A 164 25.73 24.98 -24.55
N GLY A 165 26.49 24.35 -25.46
CA GLY A 165 25.99 23.37 -26.42
C GLY A 165 25.50 22.07 -25.75
N PRO A 166 24.52 21.37 -26.35
CA PRO A 166 23.94 20.15 -25.78
C PRO A 166 24.97 19.08 -25.42
N GLU A 167 26.00 18.90 -26.24
CA GLU A 167 27.06 17.91 -26.06
C GLU A 167 27.88 18.20 -24.80
N THR A 168 28.25 19.47 -24.58
CA THR A 168 29.00 19.90 -23.38
C THR A 168 28.14 19.81 -22.12
N GLN A 169 26.88 20.26 -22.20
CA GLN A 169 25.95 20.23 -21.06
C GLN A 169 25.58 18.80 -20.65
N GLU A 170 25.52 17.87 -21.61
CA GLU A 170 25.37 16.45 -21.36
C GLU A 170 26.56 15.89 -20.57
N VAL A 171 27.79 16.26 -20.94
CA VAL A 171 28.98 15.88 -20.17
C VAL A 171 28.92 16.44 -18.75
N PHE A 172 28.55 17.71 -18.56
CA PHE A 172 28.43 18.31 -17.23
C PHE A 172 27.42 17.58 -16.35
N ARG A 173 26.34 17.08 -16.93
CA ARG A 173 25.32 16.32 -16.20
C ARG A 173 25.80 14.92 -15.82
N ARG A 174 26.53 14.24 -16.72
CA ARG A 174 27.05 12.89 -16.48
C ARG A 174 28.26 12.88 -15.55
N HIS A 175 29.10 13.91 -15.63
CA HIS A 175 30.33 14.06 -14.85
C HIS A 175 30.34 15.38 -14.06
N PRO A 176 29.40 15.58 -13.11
CA PRO A 176 29.32 16.84 -12.38
C PRO A 176 30.48 16.97 -11.37
N LEU A 177 31.02 18.18 -11.28
CA LEU A 177 31.98 18.53 -10.23
C LEU A 177 31.25 18.79 -8.92
N ARG A 178 31.75 18.21 -7.83
CA ARG A 178 31.11 18.24 -6.51
C ARG A 178 32.05 18.85 -5.48
N ASP A 179 31.96 20.16 -5.31
CA ASP A 179 32.78 20.84 -4.32
C ASP A 179 32.10 20.82 -2.95
N LEU A 180 32.88 20.64 -1.88
CA LEU A 180 32.43 20.82 -0.50
C LEU A 180 31.27 19.89 -0.09
N VAL A 181 31.29 18.65 -0.56
CA VAL A 181 30.22 17.66 -0.34
C VAL A 181 29.90 17.49 1.15
N THR A 182 28.64 17.68 1.50
CA THR A 182 28.05 17.23 2.76
C THR A 182 27.20 15.99 2.49
N VAL A 183 27.33 14.97 3.33
CA VAL A 183 26.48 13.77 3.31
C VAL A 183 25.60 13.78 4.56
N SER A 184 24.31 13.50 4.39
CA SER A 184 23.35 13.23 5.46
C SER A 184 22.82 11.80 5.35
N GLY A 185 22.84 11.04 6.44
CA GLY A 185 22.54 9.61 6.48
C GLY A 185 23.74 8.76 6.92
N PRO A 186 23.69 7.42 6.73
CA PRO A 186 22.60 6.69 6.06
C PRO A 186 21.33 6.60 6.91
N TYR A 187 20.16 6.73 6.28
CA TYR A 187 18.85 6.53 6.89
C TYR A 187 18.28 5.17 6.51
N PRO A 188 17.71 4.39 7.47
CA PRO A 188 17.30 3.02 7.20
C PRO A 188 16.01 2.95 6.35
N LEU A 189 15.97 1.94 5.46
CA LEU A 189 14.84 1.57 4.63
C LEU A 189 14.73 0.05 4.60
N TYR A 190 13.53 -0.50 4.46
CA TYR A 190 13.36 -1.93 4.27
C TYR A 190 12.49 -2.21 3.06
N ALA A 191 13.03 -2.98 2.11
CA ALA A 191 12.33 -3.40 0.91
C ALA A 191 11.72 -4.79 1.14
N ASP A 192 10.41 -4.84 1.41
CA ASP A 192 9.67 -6.10 1.49
C ASP A 192 9.39 -6.65 0.07
N ARG A 193 8.97 -7.92 -0.03
CA ARG A 193 8.45 -8.48 -1.28
C ARG A 193 7.24 -7.69 -1.80
N ARG A 194 7.04 -7.69 -3.12
CA ARG A 194 5.99 -6.90 -3.81
C ARG A 194 4.57 -7.05 -3.24
N ARG A 195 4.19 -8.25 -2.78
CA ARG A 195 2.86 -8.52 -2.19
C ARG A 195 2.58 -7.70 -0.93
N ALA A 196 3.61 -7.24 -0.22
CA ALA A 196 3.43 -6.35 0.93
C ALA A 196 2.79 -5.02 0.53
N LEU A 197 3.00 -4.57 -0.71
CA LEU A 197 2.38 -3.36 -1.27
C LEU A 197 1.10 -3.66 -2.04
N THR A 198 1.14 -4.62 -2.98
CA THR A 198 0.06 -4.82 -3.96
C THR A 198 -0.59 -6.19 -3.88
N GLY A 199 -1.92 -6.22 -3.83
CA GLY A 199 -2.70 -7.45 -3.90
C GLY A 199 -4.20 -7.25 -3.75
N ALA A 200 -4.96 -8.09 -4.44
CA ALA A 200 -6.41 -8.17 -4.24
C ALA A 200 -6.73 -9.27 -3.21
N TRP A 201 -7.45 -8.91 -2.15
CA TRP A 201 -7.82 -9.77 -1.03
C TRP A 201 -9.28 -10.19 -1.08
N TYR A 202 -9.55 -11.46 -0.81
CA TYR A 202 -10.90 -11.97 -0.65
C TYR A 202 -11.03 -12.66 0.70
N GLU A 203 -12.16 -12.47 1.39
CA GLU A 203 -12.47 -13.17 2.62
C GLU A 203 -13.70 -14.07 2.45
N PHE A 204 -13.60 -15.33 2.85
CA PHE A 204 -14.78 -16.18 3.03
C PHE A 204 -14.64 -17.11 4.23
N PHE A 205 -15.77 -17.59 4.74
CA PHE A 205 -15.84 -18.56 5.83
C PHE A 205 -15.86 -20.00 5.28
N PRO A 206 -14.83 -20.85 5.50
CA PRO A 206 -14.81 -22.21 4.98
C PRO A 206 -16.03 -23.05 5.40
N ARG A 207 -16.58 -22.76 6.59
CA ARG A 207 -17.79 -23.41 7.13
C ARG A 207 -19.07 -23.14 6.32
N SER A 208 -19.05 -22.15 5.43
CA SER A 208 -20.15 -21.80 4.54
C SER A 208 -19.92 -22.24 3.11
N GLU A 209 -18.66 -22.44 2.70
CA GLU A 209 -18.34 -22.86 1.34
C GLU A 209 -18.66 -24.35 1.12
N GLY A 210 -19.70 -24.59 0.33
CA GLY A 210 -20.30 -25.91 0.12
C GLY A 210 -21.24 -26.36 1.25
N ALA A 211 -21.60 -25.46 2.17
CA ALA A 211 -22.66 -25.69 3.13
C ALA A 211 -24.01 -25.88 2.41
N ARG A 212 -24.92 -26.65 3.03
CA ARG A 212 -26.23 -26.95 2.44
C ARG A 212 -27.30 -27.16 3.51
N ILE A 213 -28.54 -26.92 3.14
CA ILE A 213 -29.70 -27.22 4.00
C ILE A 213 -30.08 -28.69 3.79
N ASP A 214 -30.16 -29.47 4.88
CA ASP A 214 -30.68 -30.83 4.86
C ASP A 214 -32.19 -30.79 4.60
N LYS A 215 -32.61 -31.34 3.46
CA LYS A 215 -34.01 -31.35 3.03
C LYS A 215 -34.95 -32.13 3.97
N ARG A 216 -34.42 -33.01 4.82
CA ARG A 216 -35.25 -33.85 5.70
C ARG A 216 -35.65 -33.16 7.00
N ASN A 217 -34.76 -32.33 7.55
CA ASN A 217 -34.93 -31.74 8.88
C ASN A 217 -34.68 -30.21 8.91
N GLY A 218 -34.35 -29.59 7.76
CA GLY A 218 -34.09 -28.17 7.63
C GLY A 218 -32.77 -27.69 8.24
N ARG A 219 -31.92 -28.57 8.76
CA ARG A 219 -30.67 -28.19 9.43
C ARG A 219 -29.61 -27.77 8.42
N VAL A 220 -28.84 -26.75 8.76
CA VAL A 220 -27.67 -26.35 7.97
C VAL A 220 -26.53 -27.32 8.26
N ILE A 221 -25.98 -27.90 7.19
CA ILE A 221 -24.77 -28.72 7.21
C ILE A 221 -23.61 -27.82 6.80
N SER A 222 -22.61 -27.73 7.65
CA SER A 222 -21.42 -26.92 7.43
C SER A 222 -20.56 -27.43 6.26
N GLY A 223 -19.84 -26.50 5.63
CA GLY A 223 -18.74 -26.77 4.72
C GLY A 223 -17.49 -27.28 5.45
N THR A 224 -16.54 -27.79 4.68
CA THR A 224 -15.23 -28.31 5.10
C THR A 224 -14.15 -27.75 4.19
N PHE A 225 -12.86 -27.92 4.51
CA PHE A 225 -11.80 -27.59 3.55
C PHE A 225 -11.96 -28.33 2.21
N LYS A 226 -12.43 -29.58 2.23
CA LYS A 226 -12.68 -30.36 1.01
C LYS A 226 -13.75 -29.73 0.11
N THR A 227 -14.80 -29.15 0.69
CA THR A 227 -15.86 -28.50 -0.08
C THR A 227 -15.46 -27.09 -0.50
N ALA A 228 -14.77 -26.36 0.38
CA ALA A 228 -14.28 -25.01 0.14
C ALA A 228 -13.24 -24.94 -0.99
N VAL A 229 -12.53 -26.02 -1.28
CA VAL A 229 -11.62 -26.13 -2.43
C VAL A 229 -12.28 -25.69 -3.76
N LYS A 230 -13.57 -25.97 -3.96
CA LYS A 230 -14.28 -25.59 -5.19
C LYS A 230 -14.45 -24.07 -5.32
N SER A 231 -14.58 -23.37 -4.20
CA SER A 231 -14.77 -21.92 -4.18
C SER A 231 -13.49 -21.16 -4.54
N LEU A 232 -12.32 -21.81 -4.46
CA LEU A 232 -11.06 -21.22 -4.92
C LEU A 232 -11.09 -20.88 -6.41
N ASP A 233 -11.78 -21.67 -7.23
CA ASP A 233 -11.90 -21.39 -8.67
C ASP A 233 -12.71 -20.10 -8.92
N ARG A 234 -13.74 -19.86 -8.09
CA ARG A 234 -14.53 -18.62 -8.11
C ARG A 234 -13.68 -17.40 -7.73
N VAL A 235 -12.89 -17.54 -6.66
CA VAL A 235 -11.98 -16.50 -6.17
C VAL A 235 -10.90 -16.18 -7.21
N ALA A 236 -10.31 -17.21 -7.83
CA ALA A 236 -9.30 -17.04 -8.88
C ALA A 236 -9.87 -16.38 -10.14
N ALA A 237 -11.10 -16.74 -10.54
CA ALA A 237 -11.77 -16.15 -11.71
C ALA A 237 -12.04 -14.64 -11.54
N MET A 238 -12.28 -14.18 -10.31
CA MET A 238 -12.39 -12.75 -10.00
C MET A 238 -11.02 -12.03 -9.90
N GLY A 239 -9.92 -12.75 -10.05
CA GLY A 239 -8.58 -12.15 -10.07
C GLY A 239 -8.04 -11.76 -8.68
N PHE A 240 -8.48 -12.43 -7.62
CA PHE A 240 -7.89 -12.25 -6.29
C PHE A 240 -6.55 -12.98 -6.17
N ASP A 241 -5.69 -12.44 -5.31
CA ASP A 241 -4.34 -12.94 -5.07
C ASP A 241 -4.15 -13.49 -3.66
N VAL A 242 -4.94 -13.01 -2.70
CA VAL A 242 -4.88 -13.42 -1.30
C VAL A 242 -6.27 -13.85 -0.85
N LEU A 243 -6.36 -15.02 -0.23
CA LEU A 243 -7.58 -15.49 0.41
C LEU A 243 -7.39 -15.46 1.93
N TYR A 244 -8.07 -14.53 2.57
CA TYR A 244 -8.17 -14.42 4.02
C TYR A 244 -9.26 -15.35 4.56
N LEU A 245 -8.87 -16.21 5.50
CA LEU A 245 -9.80 -17.05 6.26
C LEU A 245 -9.95 -16.52 7.68
N PRO A 246 -11.18 -16.35 8.19
CA PRO A 246 -11.44 -16.22 9.62
C PRO A 246 -10.82 -17.39 10.41
N PRO A 247 -10.72 -17.30 11.75
CA PRO A 247 -10.13 -18.38 12.54
C PRO A 247 -10.69 -19.77 12.19
N ILE A 248 -9.79 -20.71 11.94
CA ILE A 248 -10.11 -22.08 11.50
C ILE A 248 -10.06 -23.10 12.64
N HIS A 249 -9.93 -22.61 13.88
CA HIS A 249 -9.67 -23.38 15.08
C HIS A 249 -10.98 -23.87 15.74
N PRO A 250 -10.91 -24.84 16.67
CA PRO A 250 -12.07 -25.19 17.50
C PRO A 250 -12.69 -23.97 18.18
N ILE A 251 -14.03 -23.92 18.23
CA ILE A 251 -14.79 -22.81 18.80
C ILE A 251 -15.34 -23.21 20.18
N GLY A 252 -15.20 -22.31 21.15
CA GLY A 252 -15.64 -22.51 22.53
C GLY A 252 -17.12 -22.86 22.67
N GLU A 253 -17.43 -23.71 23.64
CA GLU A 253 -18.79 -24.13 24.01
C GLU A 253 -19.35 -23.26 25.15
N VAL A 254 -18.47 -22.68 25.99
CA VAL A 254 -18.87 -21.85 27.13
C VAL A 254 -19.14 -20.41 26.69
N ASN A 255 -20.29 -19.85 27.10
CA ASN A 255 -20.76 -18.51 26.71
C ASN A 255 -20.84 -18.27 25.19
N ARG A 256 -20.87 -19.34 24.39
CA ARG A 256 -20.98 -19.26 22.94
C ARG A 256 -22.13 -18.35 22.51
N LYS A 257 -21.90 -17.51 21.51
CA LYS A 257 -22.94 -16.67 20.91
C LYS A 257 -23.77 -17.42 19.87
N GLY A 258 -25.07 -17.15 19.85
CA GLY A 258 -26.01 -17.63 18.83
C GLY A 258 -26.22 -16.63 17.68
N PRO A 259 -27.06 -16.98 16.68
CA PRO A 259 -27.43 -16.13 15.56
C PRO A 259 -27.80 -14.71 15.99
N ASN A 260 -27.45 -13.74 15.14
CA ASN A 260 -27.62 -12.31 15.41
C ASN A 260 -27.00 -11.84 16.75
N ASN A 261 -25.85 -12.40 17.12
CA ASN A 261 -25.06 -11.99 18.31
C ASN A 261 -25.83 -12.19 19.63
N THR A 262 -26.68 -13.22 19.71
CA THR A 262 -27.48 -13.53 20.91
C THR A 262 -26.63 -14.24 21.96
N LEU A 263 -26.94 -14.04 23.25
CA LEU A 263 -26.21 -14.63 24.39
C LEU A 263 -26.62 -16.07 24.72
N THR A 264 -27.63 -16.60 24.02
CA THR A 264 -28.19 -17.93 24.31
C THR A 264 -28.21 -18.73 23.02
N PRO A 265 -27.17 -19.54 22.75
CA PRO A 265 -27.07 -20.31 21.53
C PRO A 265 -28.03 -21.52 21.60
N GLY A 266 -28.60 -21.89 20.47
CA GLY A 266 -29.22 -23.18 20.26
C GLY A 266 -28.20 -24.31 20.21
N PRO A 267 -28.65 -25.58 20.32
CA PRO A 267 -27.77 -26.75 20.40
C PRO A 267 -26.94 -27.03 19.14
N HIS A 268 -27.19 -26.32 18.05
CA HIS A 268 -26.55 -26.50 16.76
C HIS A 268 -25.95 -25.20 16.21
N ASP A 269 -25.93 -24.14 17.01
CA ASP A 269 -25.36 -22.87 16.59
C ASP A 269 -23.83 -22.96 16.58
N PRO A 270 -23.18 -22.54 15.49
CA PRO A 270 -21.75 -22.77 15.29
C PRO A 270 -20.87 -21.81 16.12
N GLY A 271 -21.44 -20.72 16.64
CA GLY A 271 -20.68 -19.71 17.39
C GLY A 271 -19.79 -18.83 16.52
N SER A 272 -19.08 -17.92 17.18
CA SER A 272 -18.09 -17.04 16.57
C SER A 272 -16.77 -17.78 16.34
N PRO A 273 -16.18 -17.77 15.13
CA PRO A 273 -14.84 -18.31 14.92
C PRO A 273 -13.76 -17.68 15.80
N TRP A 274 -13.93 -16.41 16.17
CA TRP A 274 -13.00 -15.69 17.06
C TRP A 274 -13.09 -16.12 18.53
N ALA A 275 -14.08 -16.93 18.91
CA ALA A 275 -14.11 -17.60 20.22
C ALA A 275 -13.23 -18.86 20.20
N ILE A 276 -11.94 -18.66 19.99
CA ILE A 276 -10.95 -19.72 19.75
C ILE A 276 -10.73 -20.54 21.01
N GLY A 277 -10.77 -21.86 20.88
CA GLY A 277 -10.40 -22.81 21.92
C GLY A 277 -11.59 -23.59 22.46
N SER A 278 -11.43 -24.91 22.53
CA SER A 278 -12.34 -25.79 23.26
C SER A 278 -11.60 -27.04 23.72
N LYS A 279 -12.32 -28.03 24.24
CA LYS A 279 -11.78 -29.38 24.49
C LYS A 279 -11.12 -30.06 23.28
N HIS A 280 -11.33 -29.54 22.06
CA HIS A 280 -10.75 -30.06 20.82
C HIS A 280 -9.42 -29.40 20.41
N GLY A 281 -8.94 -28.41 21.17
CA GLY A 281 -7.66 -27.72 20.91
C GLY A 281 -7.79 -26.21 20.84
N GLY A 282 -6.65 -25.53 20.67
CA GLY A 282 -6.53 -24.07 20.62
C GLY A 282 -6.08 -23.54 19.25
N HIS A 283 -5.22 -22.53 19.26
CA HIS A 283 -4.69 -21.85 18.07
C HIS A 283 -3.83 -22.73 17.14
N ASP A 284 -3.43 -23.92 17.59
CA ASP A 284 -2.66 -24.90 16.84
C ASP A 284 -3.50 -26.12 16.42
N ALA A 285 -4.82 -26.02 16.49
CA ALA A 285 -5.75 -27.05 16.06
C ALA A 285 -6.64 -26.58 14.91
N ILE A 286 -7.18 -27.54 14.16
CA ILE A 286 -8.21 -27.31 13.15
C ILE A 286 -9.57 -27.69 13.74
N HIS A 287 -10.59 -26.86 13.50
CA HIS A 287 -11.96 -27.15 13.91
C HIS A 287 -12.40 -28.52 13.35
N PRO A 288 -12.91 -29.45 14.18
CA PRO A 288 -13.26 -30.80 13.73
C PRO A 288 -14.20 -30.86 12.52
N ASP A 289 -15.19 -29.94 12.46
CA ASP A 289 -16.12 -29.85 11.33
C ASP A 289 -15.46 -29.40 10.02
N LEU A 290 -14.31 -28.71 10.07
CA LEU A 290 -13.59 -28.27 8.86
C LEU A 290 -12.69 -29.36 8.28
N GLY A 291 -12.27 -30.34 9.11
CA GLY A 291 -11.47 -31.49 8.71
C GLY A 291 -10.16 -31.60 9.46
N THR A 292 -9.11 -32.01 8.76
CA THR A 292 -7.78 -32.32 9.32
C THR A 292 -6.68 -31.43 8.73
N PHE A 293 -5.47 -31.47 9.31
CA PHE A 293 -4.29 -30.80 8.72
C PHE A 293 -4.04 -31.22 7.27
N ALA A 294 -4.23 -32.50 6.94
CA ALA A 294 -4.10 -32.96 5.56
C ALA A 294 -5.15 -32.38 4.62
N ASP A 295 -6.34 -32.03 5.12
CA ASP A 295 -7.36 -31.30 4.34
C ASP A 295 -6.96 -29.85 4.12
N PHE A 296 -6.44 -29.19 5.16
CA PHE A 296 -5.90 -27.84 5.07
C PHE A 296 -4.73 -27.74 4.11
N ASP A 297 -3.75 -28.66 4.18
CA ASP A 297 -2.60 -28.70 3.27
C ASP A 297 -3.04 -28.86 1.81
N ARG A 298 -4.07 -29.68 1.56
CA ARG A 298 -4.66 -29.82 0.22
C ARG A 298 -5.32 -28.54 -0.25
N PHE A 299 -6.01 -27.83 0.65
CA PHE A 299 -6.63 -26.54 0.37
C PHE A 299 -5.59 -25.48 0.03
N VAL A 300 -4.56 -25.30 0.87
CA VAL A 300 -3.44 -24.35 0.64
C VAL A 300 -2.72 -24.70 -0.66
N LYS A 301 -2.43 -25.98 -0.90
CA LYS A 301 -1.79 -26.43 -2.14
C LYS A 301 -2.63 -26.12 -3.38
N ARG A 302 -3.97 -26.21 -3.30
CA ARG A 302 -4.85 -25.81 -4.42
C ARG A 302 -4.86 -24.30 -4.61
N ALA A 303 -4.94 -23.52 -3.53
CA ALA A 303 -4.88 -22.07 -3.59
C ALA A 303 -3.59 -21.59 -4.27
N ASN A 304 -2.43 -22.12 -3.84
CA ASN A 304 -1.14 -21.79 -4.42
C ASN A 304 -1.05 -22.16 -5.92
N LYS A 305 -1.65 -23.28 -6.35
CA LYS A 305 -1.73 -23.64 -7.78
C LYS A 305 -2.56 -22.67 -8.63
N LEU A 306 -3.46 -21.92 -7.99
CA LEU A 306 -4.27 -20.88 -8.63
C LEU A 306 -3.64 -19.48 -8.48
N GLY A 307 -2.44 -19.37 -7.89
CA GLY A 307 -1.79 -18.10 -7.61
C GLY A 307 -2.38 -17.34 -6.41
N ILE A 308 -3.12 -18.03 -5.54
CA ILE A 308 -3.74 -17.45 -4.35
C ILE A 308 -2.93 -17.83 -3.10
N GLU A 309 -2.44 -16.84 -2.37
CA GLU A 309 -1.83 -17.03 -1.04
C GLU A 309 -2.93 -17.11 0.02
N VAL A 310 -2.86 -18.10 0.92
CA VAL A 310 -3.79 -18.18 2.06
C VAL A 310 -3.28 -17.28 3.19
N ALA A 311 -4.13 -16.37 3.64
CA ALA A 311 -3.93 -15.58 4.85
C ALA A 311 -4.80 -16.13 5.99
N LEU A 312 -4.21 -16.38 7.16
CA LEU A 312 -4.96 -16.79 8.34
C LEU A 312 -5.17 -15.63 9.32
N ASP A 313 -6.33 -15.61 9.96
CA ASP A 313 -6.56 -14.76 11.12
C ASP A 313 -5.64 -15.16 12.29
N LEU A 314 -4.98 -14.18 12.89
CA LEU A 314 -4.25 -14.31 14.15
C LEU A 314 -4.94 -13.44 15.21
N ALA A 315 -5.89 -14.02 15.93
CA ALA A 315 -6.59 -13.38 17.03
C ALA A 315 -6.06 -13.84 18.39
N LEU A 316 -5.22 -13.02 19.03
CA LEU A 316 -4.65 -13.34 20.34
C LEU A 316 -5.67 -13.11 21.47
N GLN A 317 -6.51 -14.11 21.67
CA GLN A 317 -7.58 -14.18 22.68
C GLN A 317 -8.02 -15.64 22.84
N ALA A 318 -8.80 -15.94 23.87
CA ALA A 318 -9.20 -17.31 24.17
C ALA A 318 -10.66 -17.38 24.60
N ALA A 319 -11.41 -18.37 24.12
CA ALA A 319 -12.68 -18.75 24.73
C ALA A 319 -12.46 -19.27 26.16
N PRO A 320 -13.48 -19.27 27.03
CA PRO A 320 -13.34 -19.72 28.42
C PRO A 320 -12.87 -21.18 28.57
N ASP A 321 -13.11 -22.00 27.55
CA ASP A 321 -12.74 -23.42 27.47
C ASP A 321 -11.49 -23.68 26.59
N HIS A 322 -10.72 -22.64 26.25
CA HIS A 322 -9.41 -22.79 25.61
C HIS A 322 -8.39 -23.45 26.57
N PRO A 323 -7.53 -24.39 26.10
CA PRO A 323 -6.53 -25.06 26.94
C PRO A 323 -5.63 -24.13 27.77
N TRP A 324 -5.17 -23.01 27.17
CA TRP A 324 -4.40 -21.97 27.87
C TRP A 324 -5.07 -21.45 29.16
N VAL A 325 -6.40 -21.42 29.28
CA VAL A 325 -7.06 -20.93 30.51
C VAL A 325 -6.69 -21.81 31.71
N THR A 326 -6.47 -23.11 31.49
CA THR A 326 -6.04 -24.05 32.53
C THR A 326 -4.54 -24.27 32.57
N GLU A 327 -3.88 -24.30 31.41
CA GLU A 327 -2.46 -24.66 31.27
C GLU A 327 -1.52 -23.45 31.48
N HIS A 328 -2.00 -22.25 31.15
CA HIS A 328 -1.25 -20.99 31.22
C HIS A 328 -2.07 -19.88 31.91
N PRO A 329 -2.44 -20.04 33.20
CA PRO A 329 -3.24 -19.05 33.90
C PRO A 329 -2.56 -17.66 33.98
N SER A 330 -1.22 -17.61 33.91
CA SER A 330 -0.45 -16.35 33.82
C SER A 330 -0.74 -15.52 32.57
N PHE A 331 -1.33 -16.12 31.53
CA PHE A 331 -1.73 -15.39 30.32
C PHE A 331 -3.01 -14.58 30.51
N PHE A 332 -3.66 -14.65 31.68
CA PHE A 332 -4.95 -14.01 31.93
C PHE A 332 -4.94 -13.23 33.24
N ARG A 333 -5.66 -12.11 33.24
CA ARG A 333 -5.86 -11.33 34.46
C ARG A 333 -7.05 -11.88 35.24
N HIS A 334 -6.77 -12.50 36.38
CA HIS A 334 -7.80 -12.95 37.32
C HIS A 334 -8.30 -11.81 38.20
N ARG A 335 -9.61 -11.80 38.46
CA ARG A 335 -10.28 -10.93 39.43
C ARG A 335 -10.09 -11.49 40.83
N ALA A 336 -10.47 -10.70 41.84
CA ALA A 336 -10.33 -11.08 43.25
C ALA A 336 -11.09 -12.36 43.64
N ASP A 337 -12.12 -12.75 42.88
CA ASP A 337 -12.89 -13.99 43.06
C ASP A 337 -12.37 -15.16 42.22
N GLY A 338 -11.25 -14.98 41.52
CA GLY A 338 -10.65 -15.97 40.61
C GLY A 338 -11.22 -15.99 39.20
N SER A 339 -12.32 -15.26 38.92
CA SER A 339 -12.90 -15.19 37.57
C SER A 339 -12.06 -14.34 36.62
N ILE A 340 -12.20 -14.53 35.31
CA ILE A 340 -11.59 -13.69 34.27
C ILE A 340 -12.69 -12.84 33.64
N ALA A 341 -12.43 -11.52 33.48
CA ALA A 341 -13.36 -10.64 32.80
C ALA A 341 -13.34 -10.92 31.28
N TYR A 342 -14.51 -10.89 30.65
CA TYR A 342 -14.60 -11.02 29.20
C TYR A 342 -14.03 -9.79 28.48
N ALA A 343 -13.64 -9.95 27.22
CA ALA A 343 -13.10 -8.86 26.44
C ALA A 343 -14.18 -7.85 26.03
N GLU A 344 -13.79 -6.57 25.94
CA GLU A 344 -14.64 -5.49 25.45
C GLU A 344 -13.84 -4.61 24.49
N ASN A 345 -14.51 -4.09 23.46
CA ASN A 345 -14.03 -2.97 22.65
C ASN A 345 -15.17 -1.94 22.60
N PRO A 346 -15.29 -1.07 23.62
CA PRO A 346 -16.50 -0.30 23.87
C PRO A 346 -17.01 0.44 22.62
N PRO A 347 -18.31 0.33 22.28
CA PRO A 347 -19.38 -0.26 23.10
C PRO A 347 -19.57 -1.79 22.90
N LYS A 348 -18.76 -2.48 22.08
CA LYS A 348 -18.88 -3.92 21.82
C LYS A 348 -18.43 -4.75 23.03
N LYS A 349 -19.20 -5.80 23.33
CA LYS A 349 -18.92 -6.79 24.39
C LYS A 349 -18.78 -8.18 23.80
N TYR A 350 -17.78 -8.93 24.28
CA TYR A 350 -17.44 -10.25 23.76
C TYR A 350 -17.42 -11.27 24.90
N GLN A 351 -18.62 -11.62 25.40
CA GLN A 351 -18.81 -12.53 26.53
C GLN A 351 -18.26 -13.96 26.30
N ASP A 352 -18.03 -14.31 25.05
CA ASP A 352 -17.50 -15.57 24.55
C ASP A 352 -15.97 -15.64 24.53
N ILE A 353 -15.25 -14.58 24.93
CA ILE A 353 -13.77 -14.54 24.92
C ILE A 353 -13.16 -13.81 26.12
N TYR A 354 -11.94 -14.20 26.46
CA TYR A 354 -11.03 -13.59 27.42
C TYR A 354 -9.84 -12.92 26.71
N PRO A 355 -9.45 -11.70 27.13
CA PRO A 355 -8.26 -11.04 26.62
C PRO A 355 -6.99 -11.62 27.25
N ILE A 356 -5.89 -11.64 26.48
CA ILE A 356 -4.56 -12.02 26.99
C ILE A 356 -3.97 -10.87 27.81
N TYR A 357 -3.38 -11.20 28.96
CA TYR A 357 -2.68 -10.29 29.85
C TYR A 357 -1.17 -10.50 29.73
N PHE A 358 -0.44 -9.47 29.30
CA PHE A 358 0.95 -9.59 28.86
C PHE A 358 1.99 -9.31 29.96
N ASP A 359 1.58 -8.75 31.10
CA ASP A 359 2.54 -8.20 32.07
C ASP A 359 3.06 -9.26 33.07
N ASP A 360 2.35 -10.37 33.26
CA ASP A 360 2.75 -11.44 34.20
C ASP A 360 3.75 -12.44 33.57
N ASP A 361 3.60 -12.76 32.28
CA ASP A 361 4.44 -13.73 31.56
C ASP A 361 4.63 -13.35 30.08
N PHE A 362 5.25 -12.20 29.84
CA PHE A 362 5.49 -11.67 28.50
C PHE A 362 6.28 -12.65 27.61
N ASP A 363 7.36 -13.25 28.14
CA ASP A 363 8.24 -14.14 27.39
C ASP A 363 7.57 -15.47 27.04
N GLY A 364 6.74 -16.01 27.95
CA GLY A 364 5.93 -17.19 27.70
C GLY A 364 4.93 -16.96 26.57
N ILE A 365 4.21 -15.83 26.59
CA ILE A 365 3.25 -15.46 25.54
C ILE A 365 3.96 -15.28 24.20
N LEU A 366 5.08 -14.54 24.18
CA LEU A 366 5.84 -14.31 22.94
C LEU A 366 6.35 -15.62 22.33
N THR A 367 6.89 -16.52 23.16
CA THR A 367 7.38 -17.83 22.72
C THR A 367 6.26 -18.71 22.17
N GLU A 368 5.10 -18.75 22.84
CA GLU A 368 3.97 -19.57 22.41
C GLU A 368 3.32 -19.03 21.13
N VAL A 369 3.13 -17.72 21.02
CA VAL A 369 2.57 -17.12 19.80
C VAL A 369 3.54 -17.27 18.62
N GLU A 370 4.85 -17.11 18.84
CA GLU A 370 5.85 -17.38 17.80
C GLU A 370 5.78 -18.86 17.33
N ARG A 371 5.63 -19.81 18.26
CA ARG A 371 5.45 -21.24 17.92
C ARG A 371 4.20 -21.47 17.07
N VAL A 372 3.06 -20.87 17.43
CA VAL A 372 1.80 -20.97 16.67
C VAL A 372 1.95 -20.40 15.27
N VAL A 373 2.54 -19.21 15.12
CA VAL A 373 2.78 -18.58 13.81
C VAL A 373 3.66 -19.47 12.94
N ARG A 374 4.77 -20.00 13.51
CA ARG A 374 5.69 -20.90 12.80
C ARG A 374 5.07 -22.25 12.42
N LEU A 375 4.13 -22.77 13.22
CA LEU A 375 3.35 -23.95 12.84
C LEU A 375 2.60 -23.69 11.54
N TRP A 376 1.80 -22.62 11.47
CA TRP A 376 1.02 -22.32 10.26
C TRP A 376 1.91 -21.98 9.06
N MET A 377 3.06 -21.34 9.29
CA MET A 377 4.09 -21.16 8.27
C MET A 377 4.58 -22.48 7.68
N SER A 378 4.75 -23.53 8.50
CA SER A 378 5.15 -24.86 8.04
C SER A 378 4.07 -25.55 7.17
N HIS A 379 2.82 -25.12 7.29
CA HIS A 379 1.68 -25.54 6.46
C HIS A 379 1.44 -24.63 5.24
N GLY A 380 2.39 -23.74 4.92
CA GLY A 380 2.38 -22.90 3.72
C GLY A 380 1.67 -21.56 3.86
N VAL A 381 1.28 -21.15 5.06
CA VAL A 381 0.69 -19.82 5.33
C VAL A 381 1.80 -18.80 5.48
N ARG A 382 1.89 -17.84 4.54
CA ARG A 382 2.91 -16.77 4.54
C ARG A 382 2.31 -15.38 4.77
N VAL A 383 1.02 -15.33 5.13
CA VAL A 383 0.28 -14.09 5.37
C VAL A 383 -0.60 -14.27 6.60
N PHE A 384 -0.57 -13.30 7.51
CA PHE A 384 -1.41 -13.29 8.71
C PHE A 384 -2.19 -11.98 8.78
N ARG A 385 -3.52 -12.06 8.90
CA ARG A 385 -4.37 -10.94 9.27
C ARG A 385 -4.47 -10.92 10.79
N VAL A 386 -3.88 -9.94 11.44
CA VAL A 386 -3.83 -9.86 12.89
C VAL A 386 -5.04 -9.08 13.40
N ASP A 387 -5.83 -9.73 14.26
CA ASP A 387 -7.07 -9.17 14.81
C ASP A 387 -6.78 -8.18 15.94
N ASN A 388 -7.35 -6.98 15.83
CA ASN A 388 -7.31 -5.94 16.85
C ASN A 388 -5.92 -5.77 17.52
N PRO A 389 -4.80 -5.62 16.78
CA PRO A 389 -3.46 -5.57 17.38
C PRO A 389 -3.28 -4.38 18.32
N HIS A 390 -4.07 -3.33 18.15
CA HIS A 390 -4.10 -2.15 19.02
C HIS A 390 -4.59 -2.41 20.46
N THR A 391 -5.15 -3.59 20.73
CA THR A 391 -5.55 -4.02 22.08
C THR A 391 -4.44 -4.80 22.81
N LYS A 392 -3.33 -5.09 22.13
CA LYS A 392 -2.16 -5.80 22.65
C LYS A 392 -0.98 -4.80 22.71
N PRO A 393 0.03 -5.00 23.57
CA PRO A 393 1.16 -4.08 23.65
C PRO A 393 1.87 -3.93 22.30
N VAL A 394 2.16 -2.68 21.88
CA VAL A 394 2.91 -2.42 20.63
C VAL A 394 4.27 -3.12 20.62
N MET A 395 4.95 -3.13 21.77
CA MET A 395 6.25 -3.79 21.94
C MET A 395 6.19 -5.31 21.68
N PHE A 396 5.07 -5.96 22.01
CA PHE A 396 4.87 -7.38 21.72
C PHE A 396 4.93 -7.63 20.21
N TRP A 397 4.19 -6.84 19.44
CA TRP A 397 4.18 -6.96 17.98
C TRP A 397 5.54 -6.65 17.37
N GLU A 398 6.20 -5.59 17.83
CA GLU A 398 7.56 -5.26 17.40
C GLU A 398 8.51 -6.46 17.55
N GLN A 399 8.52 -7.12 18.72
CA GLN A 399 9.38 -8.27 18.96
C GLN A 399 9.01 -9.48 18.10
N LEU A 400 7.71 -9.82 18.02
CA LEU A 400 7.25 -10.96 17.23
C LEU A 400 7.58 -10.78 15.74
N LEU A 401 7.25 -9.62 15.18
CA LEU A 401 7.48 -9.31 13.76
C LEU A 401 8.97 -9.33 13.43
N HIS A 402 9.83 -8.80 14.30
CA HIS A 402 11.28 -8.84 14.11
C HIS A 402 11.82 -10.27 14.14
N ARG A 403 11.37 -11.11 15.08
CA ARG A 403 11.80 -12.53 15.17
C ARG A 403 11.37 -13.36 13.96
N ILE A 404 10.15 -13.17 13.47
CA ILE A 404 9.69 -13.85 12.24
C ILE A 404 10.49 -13.35 11.04
N ARG A 405 10.65 -12.04 10.87
CA ARG A 405 11.41 -11.46 9.75
C ARG A 405 12.86 -11.93 9.70
N ALA A 406 13.50 -12.12 10.85
CA ALA A 406 14.90 -12.55 10.93
C ALA A 406 15.15 -13.93 10.28
N THR A 407 14.13 -14.81 10.22
CA THR A 407 14.25 -16.15 9.62
C THR A 407 13.44 -16.29 8.33
N ASP A 408 12.34 -15.54 8.21
CA ASP A 408 11.31 -15.70 7.19
C ASP A 408 10.80 -14.31 6.73
N PRO A 409 11.66 -13.51 6.05
CA PRO A 409 11.34 -12.12 5.70
C PRO A 409 10.20 -11.97 4.68
N ASP A 410 9.76 -13.06 4.04
CA ASP A 410 8.63 -13.06 3.12
C ASP A 410 7.26 -13.10 3.83
N VAL A 411 7.20 -13.34 5.14
CA VAL A 411 5.92 -13.41 5.87
C VAL A 411 5.30 -12.03 6.05
N ILE A 412 4.07 -11.87 5.57
CA ILE A 412 3.32 -10.61 5.63
C ILE A 412 2.36 -10.61 6.82
N PHE A 413 2.27 -9.47 7.49
CA PHE A 413 1.31 -9.21 8.57
C PHE A 413 0.46 -7.99 8.24
N LEU A 414 -0.86 -8.17 8.24
CA LEU A 414 -1.88 -7.13 8.07
C LEU A 414 -2.45 -6.75 9.44
N SER A 415 -2.36 -5.47 9.81
CA SER A 415 -2.91 -4.94 11.07
C SER A 415 -4.37 -4.53 10.90
N GLU A 416 -5.31 -5.23 11.55
CA GLU A 416 -6.70 -4.78 11.66
C GLU A 416 -6.88 -3.81 12.83
N ALA A 417 -6.45 -2.56 12.66
CA ALA A 417 -6.50 -1.55 13.71
C ALA A 417 -7.42 -0.38 13.33
N PHE A 418 -8.71 -0.51 13.60
CA PHE A 418 -9.65 0.62 13.55
C PHE A 418 -9.61 1.41 14.86
N THR A 419 -8.58 2.24 15.00
CA THR A 419 -8.30 3.02 16.23
C THR A 419 -7.84 4.42 15.85
N ARG A 420 -7.27 5.22 16.77
CA ARG A 420 -6.76 6.58 16.46
C ARG A 420 -5.50 6.55 15.58
N PRO A 421 -5.23 7.60 14.78
CA PRO A 421 -4.13 7.61 13.81
C PRO A 421 -2.76 7.30 14.42
N ALA A 422 -2.45 7.88 15.60
CA ALA A 422 -1.18 7.64 16.27
C ALA A 422 -0.86 6.15 16.52
N MET A 423 -1.87 5.36 16.92
CA MET A 423 -1.69 3.93 17.13
C MET A 423 -1.56 3.19 15.79
N MET A 424 -2.37 3.53 14.79
CA MET A 424 -2.29 2.93 13.44
C MET A 424 -0.91 3.15 12.81
N HIS A 425 -0.42 4.38 12.86
CA HIS A 425 0.89 4.75 12.32
C HIS A 425 2.02 4.06 13.08
N THR A 426 1.90 3.96 14.42
CA THR A 426 2.89 3.26 15.25
C THR A 426 2.95 1.78 14.90
N LEU A 427 1.80 1.10 14.74
CA LEU A 427 1.76 -0.32 14.34
C LEU A 427 2.43 -0.54 12.97
N GLY A 428 2.14 0.33 12.00
CA GLY A 428 2.85 0.33 10.72
C GLY A 428 4.35 0.48 10.91
N ALA A 429 4.78 1.52 11.64
CA ALA A 429 6.18 1.86 11.86
C ALA A 429 6.99 0.76 12.58
N VAL A 430 6.39 0.01 13.51
CA VAL A 430 7.12 -1.06 14.24
C VAL A 430 7.29 -2.35 13.45
N GLY A 431 6.55 -2.55 12.35
CA GLY A 431 6.80 -3.68 11.45
C GLY A 431 5.61 -4.24 10.68
N PHE A 432 4.37 -3.83 10.96
CA PHE A 432 3.22 -4.35 10.20
C PHE A 432 3.35 -4.00 8.71
N HIS A 433 3.19 -4.99 7.84
CA HIS A 433 3.44 -4.83 6.40
C HIS A 433 2.32 -4.05 5.73
N GLN A 434 1.08 -4.28 6.17
CA GLN A 434 -0.14 -3.62 5.71
C GLN A 434 -1.01 -3.19 6.89
N SER A 435 -1.88 -2.23 6.64
CA SER A 435 -2.85 -1.72 7.61
C SER A 435 -4.24 -1.67 7.00
N TYR A 436 -5.26 -2.13 7.74
CA TYR A 436 -6.62 -1.65 7.54
C TYR A 436 -6.68 -0.13 7.73
N THR A 437 -7.69 0.51 7.16
CA THR A 437 -7.75 1.96 7.00
C THR A 437 -9.12 2.51 7.37
N TYR A 438 -9.27 3.84 7.34
CA TYR A 438 -10.57 4.46 7.50
C TYR A 438 -11.42 4.50 6.23
N PHE A 439 -11.01 3.76 5.19
CA PHE A 439 -11.61 3.82 3.85
C PHE A 439 -13.14 3.76 3.87
N THR A 440 -13.73 2.83 4.63
CA THR A 440 -15.19 2.63 4.72
C THR A 440 -15.94 3.86 5.23
N TRP A 441 -15.29 4.71 6.03
CA TRP A 441 -15.84 5.94 6.61
C TRP A 441 -15.30 7.21 5.93
N ARG A 442 -14.79 7.10 4.70
CA ARG A 442 -14.52 8.24 3.82
C ARG A 442 -15.51 8.17 2.68
N VAL A 443 -16.48 9.08 2.68
CA VAL A 443 -17.69 8.98 1.85
C VAL A 443 -17.86 10.22 0.97
N ALA A 444 -17.76 11.41 1.57
CA ALA A 444 -17.79 12.64 0.79
C ALA A 444 -16.51 12.76 -0.06
N LYS A 445 -16.59 13.45 -1.20
CA LYS A 445 -15.47 13.66 -2.11
C LYS A 445 -14.24 14.20 -1.38
N GLU A 446 -14.39 15.30 -0.63
CA GLU A 446 -13.29 15.92 0.12
C GLU A 446 -12.64 14.95 1.12
N GLU A 447 -13.46 14.19 1.86
CA GLU A 447 -12.94 13.17 2.80
C GLU A 447 -12.12 12.10 2.08
N ILE A 448 -12.56 11.67 0.90
CA ILE A 448 -11.85 10.69 0.09
C ILE A 448 -10.56 11.29 -0.44
N GLU A 449 -10.60 12.47 -1.05
CA GLU A 449 -9.43 13.14 -1.60
C GLU A 449 -8.34 13.37 -0.54
N ASP A 450 -8.72 13.90 0.62
CA ASP A 450 -7.81 14.12 1.74
C ASP A 450 -7.19 12.82 2.21
N TYR A 451 -8.01 11.77 2.33
CA TYR A 451 -7.50 10.48 2.76
C TYR A 451 -6.60 9.81 1.71
N LEU A 452 -6.87 10.00 0.41
CA LEU A 452 -5.98 9.55 -0.65
C LEU A 452 -4.62 10.24 -0.57
N ARG A 453 -4.58 11.56 -0.31
CA ARG A 453 -3.32 12.31 -0.10
C ARG A 453 -2.57 11.83 1.14
N GLU A 454 -3.28 11.63 2.26
CA GLU A 454 -2.72 11.13 3.52
C GLU A 454 -1.99 9.79 3.32
N VAL A 455 -2.66 8.81 2.69
CA VAL A 455 -2.09 7.47 2.53
C VAL A 455 -1.06 7.36 1.40
N SER A 456 -1.13 8.22 0.38
CA SER A 456 -0.21 8.17 -0.75
C SER A 456 1.08 8.97 -0.55
N SER A 457 1.07 9.98 0.32
CA SER A 457 2.16 10.96 0.39
C SER A 457 2.60 11.40 1.79
N GLU A 458 1.73 11.29 2.80
CA GLU A 458 2.04 11.74 4.17
C GLU A 458 2.44 10.58 5.08
N SER A 459 1.77 9.44 4.95
CA SER A 459 1.94 8.25 5.80
C SER A 459 2.48 7.02 5.04
N ASP A 460 2.79 7.15 3.75
CA ASP A 460 3.26 6.11 2.83
C ASP A 460 4.53 5.37 3.32
N HIS A 461 5.42 6.09 4.00
CA HIS A 461 6.66 5.56 4.57
C HIS A 461 6.45 4.82 5.90
N LEU A 462 5.26 4.96 6.52
CA LEU A 462 4.87 4.35 7.80
C LEU A 462 3.89 3.18 7.62
N MET A 463 2.96 3.27 6.67
CA MET A 463 1.92 2.27 6.47
C MET A 463 1.66 2.00 4.98
N ARG A 464 1.22 0.78 4.67
CA ARG A 464 0.67 0.43 3.35
C ARG A 464 -0.82 0.17 3.50
N PRO A 465 -1.71 0.95 2.87
CA PRO A 465 -3.14 0.81 3.05
C PRO A 465 -3.65 -0.46 2.36
N ASN A 466 -4.53 -1.19 3.04
CA ASN A 466 -5.38 -2.23 2.45
C ASN A 466 -6.84 -1.77 2.50
N PHE A 467 -7.39 -1.36 1.35
CA PHE A 467 -8.74 -0.80 1.25
C PHE A 467 -9.80 -1.90 1.17
N TRP A 468 -10.43 -2.21 2.30
CA TRP A 468 -11.53 -3.17 2.38
C TRP A 468 -12.87 -2.49 2.12
N VAL A 469 -13.63 -2.95 1.12
CA VAL A 469 -14.95 -2.38 0.78
C VAL A 469 -16.04 -2.74 1.79
N ASN A 470 -15.87 -3.87 2.47
CA ASN A 470 -16.68 -4.36 3.57
C ASN A 470 -15.84 -5.33 4.40
N THR A 471 -16.30 -5.62 5.62
CA THR A 471 -15.80 -6.73 6.46
C THR A 471 -17.00 -7.40 7.13
N PRO A 472 -16.86 -8.56 7.79
CA PRO A 472 -17.95 -9.17 8.55
C PRO A 472 -18.53 -8.28 9.66
N ASP A 473 -17.79 -7.23 10.06
CA ASP A 473 -18.15 -6.24 11.09
C ASP A 473 -18.59 -4.88 10.52
N ILE A 474 -18.35 -4.61 9.24
CA ILE A 474 -18.54 -3.29 8.63
C ILE A 474 -19.34 -3.42 7.33
N LEU A 475 -20.63 -3.15 7.44
CA LEU A 475 -21.56 -2.83 6.37
C LEU A 475 -21.93 -1.36 6.50
N HIS A 476 -21.16 -0.48 5.86
CA HIS A 476 -21.38 0.97 5.97
C HIS A 476 -22.75 1.38 5.39
N ALA A 477 -23.36 2.43 5.94
CA ALA A 477 -24.69 2.91 5.55
C ALA A 477 -24.83 3.21 4.04
N THR A 478 -23.75 3.65 3.38
CA THR A 478 -23.75 3.87 1.92
C THR A 478 -24.10 2.59 1.16
N LEU A 479 -23.57 1.44 1.56
CA LEU A 479 -23.90 0.15 0.93
C LEU A 479 -25.34 -0.28 1.25
N GLN A 480 -25.84 0.05 2.45
CA GLN A 480 -27.21 -0.28 2.87
C GLN A 480 -28.27 0.44 2.03
N TYR A 481 -28.01 1.70 1.66
CA TYR A 481 -29.01 2.57 1.02
C TYR A 481 -28.70 2.91 -0.45
N GLY A 482 -27.46 2.73 -0.91
CA GLY A 482 -27.01 3.11 -2.24
C GLY A 482 -27.28 2.08 -3.35
N GLY A 483 -27.80 0.90 -3.01
CA GLY A 483 -28.11 -0.15 -3.98
C GLY A 483 -26.88 -0.66 -4.76
N PRO A 484 -27.09 -1.42 -5.86
CA PRO A 484 -26.00 -2.07 -6.60
C PRO A 484 -24.91 -1.11 -7.13
N ALA A 485 -25.29 0.11 -7.53
CA ALA A 485 -24.34 1.11 -8.02
C ALA A 485 -23.30 1.48 -6.96
N MET A 486 -23.70 1.63 -5.69
CA MET A 486 -22.75 1.96 -4.62
C MET A 486 -21.73 0.84 -4.38
N PHE A 487 -22.08 -0.42 -4.59
CA PHE A 487 -21.11 -1.52 -4.53
C PHE A 487 -20.08 -1.42 -5.66
N ALA A 488 -20.51 -1.08 -6.89
CA ALA A 488 -19.58 -0.84 -7.98
C ALA A 488 -18.67 0.38 -7.69
N ILE A 489 -19.23 1.51 -7.23
CA ILE A 489 -18.49 2.74 -6.88
C ILE A 489 -17.39 2.44 -5.86
N ARG A 490 -17.74 1.77 -4.75
CA ARG A 490 -16.77 1.49 -3.68
C ARG A 490 -15.72 0.47 -4.10
N ALA A 491 -16.08 -0.53 -4.92
CA ALA A 491 -15.12 -1.45 -5.52
C ALA A 491 -14.12 -0.73 -6.42
N THR A 492 -14.59 0.13 -7.32
CA THR A 492 -13.73 0.91 -8.24
C THR A 492 -12.78 1.81 -7.49
N LEU A 493 -13.28 2.55 -6.50
CA LEU A 493 -12.45 3.41 -5.67
C LEU A 493 -11.37 2.61 -4.93
N ALA A 494 -11.76 1.53 -4.25
CA ALA A 494 -10.82 0.69 -3.50
C ALA A 494 -9.75 0.06 -4.41
N ALA A 495 -10.19 -0.54 -5.52
CA ALA A 495 -9.36 -1.28 -6.44
C ALA A 495 -8.38 -0.38 -7.21
N LEU A 496 -8.74 0.86 -7.54
CA LEU A 496 -7.90 1.69 -8.40
C LEU A 496 -7.08 2.73 -7.64
N ALA A 497 -7.54 3.17 -6.47
CA ALA A 497 -6.78 4.14 -5.67
C ALA A 497 -5.65 3.47 -4.87
N ALA A 498 -5.90 2.34 -4.22
CA ALA A 498 -4.91 1.65 -3.39
C ALA A 498 -4.30 0.42 -4.08
N PRO A 499 -2.98 0.17 -3.92
CA PRO A 499 -2.35 -1.02 -4.49
C PRO A 499 -2.82 -2.30 -3.81
N SER A 500 -3.27 -2.25 -2.55
CA SER A 500 -3.94 -3.37 -1.89
C SER A 500 -5.39 -3.04 -1.56
N TRP A 501 -6.30 -3.93 -1.92
CA TRP A 501 -7.74 -3.80 -1.64
C TRP A 501 -8.33 -5.16 -1.33
N GLY A 502 -9.50 -5.18 -0.67
CA GLY A 502 -10.16 -6.42 -0.31
C GLY A 502 -11.67 -6.35 -0.19
N MET A 503 -12.30 -7.52 -0.17
CA MET A 503 -13.74 -7.65 0.11
C MET A 503 -14.06 -8.97 0.84
N TYR A 504 -15.17 -8.94 1.56
CA TYR A 504 -15.76 -10.11 2.21
C TYR A 504 -16.95 -10.66 1.41
N ALA A 505 -16.97 -11.98 1.24
CA ALA A 505 -17.94 -12.74 0.47
C ALA A 505 -19.40 -12.36 0.80
N GLY A 506 -20.18 -12.14 -0.26
CA GLY A 506 -21.54 -11.60 -0.18
C GLY A 506 -21.61 -10.15 -0.67
N TYR A 507 -20.47 -9.45 -0.72
CA TYR A 507 -20.37 -8.15 -1.38
C TYR A 507 -20.83 -8.22 -2.84
N GLU A 508 -20.40 -9.26 -3.54
CA GLU A 508 -20.70 -9.48 -4.95
C GLU A 508 -22.18 -9.74 -5.19
N LEU A 509 -22.89 -10.21 -4.15
CA LEU A 509 -24.32 -10.47 -4.18
C LEU A 509 -25.15 -9.28 -3.68
N PHE A 510 -24.51 -8.13 -3.44
CA PHE A 510 -25.15 -6.94 -2.91
C PHE A 510 -25.84 -7.18 -1.55
N GLU A 511 -25.24 -8.01 -0.69
CA GLU A 511 -25.75 -8.19 0.67
C GLU A 511 -25.64 -6.87 1.46
N HIS A 512 -26.78 -6.25 1.77
CA HIS A 512 -26.85 -4.86 2.24
C HIS A 512 -27.80 -4.66 3.44
N VAL A 513 -28.31 -5.72 4.04
CA VAL A 513 -29.28 -5.62 5.14
C VAL A 513 -28.56 -5.62 6.48
N ALA A 514 -28.67 -4.53 7.22
CA ALA A 514 -28.16 -4.42 8.59
C ALA A 514 -29.12 -5.05 9.61
N VAL A 515 -28.58 -5.52 10.74
CA VAL A 515 -29.36 -6.16 11.82
C VAL A 515 -30.40 -5.22 12.44
N LYS A 516 -30.14 -3.91 12.41
CA LYS A 516 -31.07 -2.85 12.80
C LYS A 516 -30.63 -1.50 12.18
N PRO A 517 -31.53 -0.51 12.07
CA PRO A 517 -31.17 0.83 11.61
C PRO A 517 -30.02 1.45 12.42
N GLY A 518 -29.09 2.10 11.74
CA GLY A 518 -27.90 2.73 12.34
C GLY A 518 -26.80 1.75 12.77
N SER A 519 -26.95 0.45 12.50
CA SER A 519 -25.91 -0.55 12.75
C SER A 519 -25.08 -0.77 11.49
N GLU A 520 -23.78 -1.00 11.64
CA GLU A 520 -22.90 -1.48 10.56
C GLU A 520 -22.76 -3.01 10.56
N GLU A 521 -23.55 -3.72 11.36
CA GLU A 521 -23.50 -5.18 11.47
C GLU A 521 -24.54 -5.79 10.52
N TYR A 522 -24.14 -6.80 9.77
CA TYR A 522 -25.02 -7.58 8.90
C TYR A 522 -26.15 -8.25 9.70
N LEU A 523 -27.37 -8.23 9.15
CA LEU A 523 -28.44 -9.12 9.59
C LEU A 523 -28.04 -10.56 9.26
N ASP A 524 -28.33 -11.48 10.19
CA ASP A 524 -28.01 -12.90 10.07
C ASP A 524 -26.52 -13.12 9.76
N SER A 525 -25.66 -12.34 10.45
CA SER A 525 -24.22 -12.28 10.22
C SER A 525 -23.56 -13.67 10.21
N GLU A 526 -22.74 -13.91 9.19
CA GLU A 526 -21.97 -15.15 9.02
C GLU A 526 -21.02 -15.44 10.18
N LYS A 527 -20.71 -14.44 11.01
CA LYS A 527 -19.95 -14.61 12.25
C LYS A 527 -20.64 -15.57 13.22
N TYR A 528 -21.97 -15.61 13.25
CA TYR A 528 -22.72 -16.39 14.25
C TYR A 528 -23.53 -17.55 13.66
N GLN A 529 -23.57 -17.67 12.34
CA GLN A 529 -24.29 -18.73 11.63
C GLN A 529 -23.62 -19.09 10.31
N VAL A 530 -23.88 -20.29 9.80
CA VAL A 530 -23.43 -20.69 8.46
C VAL A 530 -24.34 -20.05 7.40
N ARG A 531 -23.75 -19.42 6.39
CA ARG A 531 -24.46 -18.75 5.28
C ARG A 531 -24.41 -19.58 4.01
N VAL A 532 -25.55 -20.08 3.56
CA VAL A 532 -25.65 -20.80 2.28
C VAL A 532 -25.97 -19.80 1.17
N ARG A 533 -25.02 -19.56 0.27
CA ARG A 533 -25.16 -18.65 -0.88
C ARG A 533 -25.33 -19.47 -2.18
N ASP A 534 -26.32 -19.10 -2.99
CA ASP A 534 -26.54 -19.69 -4.31
C ASP A 534 -25.85 -18.87 -5.40
N TRP A 535 -24.52 -19.06 -5.48
CA TRP A 535 -23.66 -18.36 -6.44
C TRP A 535 -24.07 -18.62 -7.88
N ALA A 536 -24.42 -19.87 -8.22
CA ALA A 536 -24.76 -20.26 -9.58
C ALA A 536 -26.02 -19.53 -10.09
N THR A 537 -27.05 -19.39 -9.26
CA THR A 537 -28.26 -18.63 -9.63
C THR A 537 -27.99 -17.13 -9.73
N ALA A 538 -27.13 -16.57 -8.86
CA ALA A 538 -26.74 -15.17 -8.93
C ALA A 538 -26.02 -14.85 -10.26
N GLU A 539 -25.04 -15.68 -10.63
CA GLU A 539 -24.31 -15.58 -11.91
C GLU A 539 -25.26 -15.76 -13.12
N ALA A 540 -26.08 -16.81 -13.12
CA ALA A 540 -26.99 -17.08 -14.23
C ALA A 540 -28.05 -16.00 -14.43
N SER A 541 -28.44 -15.28 -13.36
CA SER A 541 -29.39 -14.16 -13.43
C SER A 541 -28.74 -12.80 -13.65
N GLY A 542 -27.40 -12.72 -13.73
CA GLY A 542 -26.66 -11.46 -13.83
C GLY A 542 -26.74 -10.58 -12.57
N ARG A 543 -27.26 -11.11 -11.45
CA ARG A 543 -27.39 -10.39 -10.17
C ARG A 543 -26.14 -10.61 -9.33
N THR A 544 -25.00 -10.25 -9.90
CA THR A 544 -23.69 -10.36 -9.24
C THR A 544 -22.72 -9.33 -9.78
N LEU A 545 -21.87 -8.78 -8.90
CA LEU A 545 -20.79 -7.87 -9.27
C LEU A 545 -19.51 -8.60 -9.71
N MET A 546 -19.47 -9.94 -9.64
CA MET A 546 -18.25 -10.72 -9.90
C MET A 546 -17.56 -10.41 -11.24
N PRO A 547 -18.25 -10.26 -12.39
CA PRO A 547 -17.59 -9.90 -13.64
C PRO A 547 -16.91 -8.53 -13.58
N TYR A 548 -17.54 -7.55 -12.95
CA TYR A 548 -16.98 -6.21 -12.78
C TYR A 548 -15.74 -6.24 -11.88
N ILE A 549 -15.78 -7.00 -10.79
CA ILE A 549 -14.63 -7.22 -9.90
C ILE A 549 -13.47 -7.88 -10.66
N GLY A 550 -13.77 -8.88 -11.48
CA GLY A 550 -12.79 -9.52 -12.38
C GLY A 550 -12.13 -8.51 -13.31
N ARG A 551 -12.92 -7.62 -13.91
CA ARG A 551 -12.40 -6.55 -14.79
C ARG A 551 -11.50 -5.57 -14.04
N LEU A 552 -11.88 -5.13 -12.84
CA LEU A 552 -11.04 -4.25 -12.02
C LEU A 552 -9.68 -4.90 -11.68
N ASN A 553 -9.68 -6.18 -11.30
CA ASN A 553 -8.44 -6.91 -11.01
C ASN A 553 -7.61 -7.20 -12.26
N GLU A 554 -8.22 -7.43 -13.42
CA GLU A 554 -7.54 -7.52 -14.70
C GLU A 554 -6.79 -6.21 -15.01
N LEU A 555 -7.47 -5.07 -14.89
CA LEU A 555 -6.88 -3.75 -15.14
C LEU A 555 -5.70 -3.46 -14.20
N ARG A 556 -5.84 -3.78 -12.91
CA ARG A 556 -4.74 -3.66 -11.94
C ARG A 556 -3.52 -4.50 -12.30
N ARG A 557 -3.70 -5.63 -12.97
CA ARG A 557 -2.60 -6.49 -13.45
C ARG A 557 -2.00 -5.98 -14.76
N ALA A 558 -2.83 -5.41 -15.63
CA ALA A 558 -2.41 -4.88 -16.93
C ALA A 558 -1.65 -3.54 -16.82
N HIS A 559 -1.94 -2.74 -15.80
CA HIS A 559 -1.40 -1.39 -15.63
C HIS A 559 -0.51 -1.29 -14.37
N PRO A 560 0.83 -1.35 -14.51
CA PRO A 560 1.77 -1.21 -13.41
C PRO A 560 1.53 0.01 -12.52
N ALA A 561 1.03 1.12 -13.07
CA ALA A 561 0.74 2.33 -12.32
C ALA A 561 -0.29 2.10 -11.21
N LEU A 562 -1.28 1.22 -11.42
CA LEU A 562 -2.28 0.87 -10.41
C LEU A 562 -1.72 0.02 -9.26
N GLY A 563 -0.58 -0.64 -9.50
CA GLY A 563 0.12 -1.46 -8.51
C GLY A 563 1.00 -0.68 -7.53
N LEU A 564 1.10 0.64 -7.66
CA LEU A 564 1.89 1.53 -6.80
C LEU A 564 1.00 2.38 -5.89
N LEU A 565 1.58 3.06 -4.90
CA LEU A 565 0.85 3.92 -3.95
C LEU A 565 1.14 5.40 -4.18
N ARG A 566 2.42 5.76 -4.23
CA ARG A 566 2.94 7.13 -4.13
C ARG A 566 2.81 7.94 -5.41
N ASN A 567 2.39 7.30 -6.49
CA ASN A 567 2.23 7.90 -7.82
C ASN A 567 0.80 8.44 -8.06
N LEU A 568 -0.04 8.49 -7.02
CA LEU A 568 -1.41 8.98 -7.11
C LEU A 568 -1.45 10.50 -7.04
N VAL A 569 -2.14 11.11 -8.01
CA VAL A 569 -2.44 12.53 -8.06
C VAL A 569 -3.96 12.72 -8.04
N VAL A 570 -4.47 13.54 -7.13
CA VAL A 570 -5.88 13.92 -7.08
C VAL A 570 -6.10 15.15 -7.95
N HIS A 571 -7.17 15.15 -8.75
CA HIS A 571 -7.50 16.23 -9.69
C HIS A 571 -8.82 16.90 -9.33
N ALA A 572 -8.94 18.18 -9.63
CA ALA A 572 -10.13 18.96 -9.31
C ALA A 572 -11.27 18.65 -10.30
N THR A 573 -12.50 18.77 -9.80
CA THR A 573 -13.73 18.73 -10.60
C THR A 573 -14.73 19.74 -10.04
N ASP A 574 -15.61 20.26 -10.88
CA ASP A 574 -16.61 21.28 -10.49
C ASP A 574 -17.78 20.73 -9.65
N ASP A 575 -17.99 19.40 -9.61
CA ASP A 575 -19.10 18.76 -8.89
C ASP A 575 -18.61 18.01 -7.63
N ASP A 576 -19.28 18.21 -6.50
CA ASP A 576 -18.94 17.63 -5.19
C ASP A 576 -19.11 16.10 -5.11
N HIS A 577 -19.72 15.47 -6.11
CA HIS A 577 -19.91 14.02 -6.20
C HIS A 577 -19.01 13.40 -7.28
N MET A 578 -18.23 14.18 -8.02
CA MET A 578 -17.36 13.67 -9.07
C MET A 578 -15.92 13.64 -8.60
N LEU A 579 -15.38 12.45 -8.33
CA LEU A 579 -13.99 12.28 -7.91
C LEU A 579 -13.11 11.99 -9.13
N CYS A 580 -11.93 12.60 -9.20
CA CYS A 580 -10.92 12.31 -10.21
C CYS A 580 -9.53 12.11 -9.60
N PHE A 581 -8.85 11.05 -9.98
CA PHE A 581 -7.42 10.87 -9.69
C PHE A 581 -6.72 10.16 -10.85
N SER A 582 -5.41 10.35 -10.96
CA SER A 582 -4.55 9.61 -11.88
C SER A 582 -3.44 8.88 -11.15
N LYS A 583 -2.90 7.85 -11.81
CA LYS A 583 -1.71 7.12 -11.38
C LYS A 583 -0.82 6.92 -12.59
N THR A 584 0.45 7.31 -12.47
CA THR A 584 1.43 7.24 -13.57
C THR A 584 2.66 6.42 -13.15
N HIS A 585 3.16 5.56 -14.03
CA HIS A 585 4.44 4.88 -13.88
C HIS A 585 5.11 4.62 -15.23
N GLY A 586 6.23 5.31 -15.50
CA GLY A 586 6.86 5.28 -16.81
C GLY A 586 5.90 5.82 -17.88
N ASP A 587 5.59 4.98 -18.87
CA ASP A 587 4.68 5.31 -19.97
C ASP A 587 3.23 4.89 -19.70
N ASP A 588 2.95 4.27 -18.55
CA ASP A 588 1.62 3.80 -18.15
C ASP A 588 0.93 4.86 -17.27
N THR A 589 -0.13 5.47 -17.79
CA THR A 589 -0.98 6.40 -17.04
C THR A 589 -2.44 5.96 -17.10
N VAL A 590 -3.04 5.84 -15.91
CA VAL A 590 -4.47 5.57 -15.74
C VAL A 590 -5.12 6.78 -15.06
N ILE A 591 -6.20 7.30 -15.66
CA ILE A 591 -7.04 8.35 -15.09
C ILE A 591 -8.39 7.74 -14.73
N VAL A 592 -8.86 7.96 -13.51
CA VAL A 592 -10.09 7.39 -12.99
C VAL A 592 -11.04 8.52 -12.61
N VAL A 593 -12.23 8.51 -13.17
CA VAL A 593 -13.31 9.46 -12.84
C VAL A 593 -14.49 8.68 -12.29
N ILE A 594 -14.98 9.00 -11.09
CA ILE A 594 -16.04 8.25 -10.40
C ILE A 594 -17.18 9.19 -10.04
N ASN A 595 -18.41 8.79 -10.36
CA ASN A 595 -19.61 9.39 -9.80
C ASN A 595 -19.91 8.74 -8.44
N LEU A 596 -19.79 9.51 -7.36
CA LEU A 596 -20.04 9.06 -5.98
C LEU A 596 -21.54 9.05 -5.62
N ASP A 597 -22.40 9.64 -6.45
CA ASP A 597 -23.86 9.59 -6.31
C ASP A 597 -24.41 8.28 -6.95
N PRO A 598 -24.92 7.33 -6.16
CA PRO A 598 -25.41 6.07 -6.70
C PRO A 598 -26.82 6.16 -7.29
N HIS A 599 -27.48 7.33 -7.21
CA HIS A 599 -28.89 7.49 -7.55
C HIS A 599 -29.14 8.32 -8.81
N GLY A 600 -28.25 9.27 -9.11
CA GLY A 600 -28.45 10.24 -10.18
C GLY A 600 -27.26 10.35 -11.13
N ALA A 601 -27.56 10.63 -12.41
CA ALA A 601 -26.55 11.03 -13.35
C ALA A 601 -25.92 12.37 -12.93
N ARG A 602 -24.61 12.48 -13.05
CA ARG A 602 -23.82 13.69 -12.77
C ARG A 602 -23.01 14.07 -13.99
N GLU A 603 -22.84 15.36 -14.19
CA GLU A 603 -22.01 15.93 -15.25
C GLU A 603 -21.15 17.05 -14.69
N THR A 604 -19.91 17.16 -15.15
CA THR A 604 -18.94 18.12 -14.63
C THR A 604 -17.82 18.37 -15.62
N THR A 605 -16.98 19.36 -15.34
CA THR A 605 -15.64 19.50 -15.95
C THR A 605 -14.60 18.91 -15.00
N VAL A 606 -13.72 18.07 -15.53
CA VAL A 606 -12.53 17.56 -14.83
C VAL A 606 -11.33 18.43 -15.20
N HIS A 607 -10.63 18.95 -14.19
CA HIS A 607 -9.44 19.79 -14.32
C HIS A 607 -8.19 18.98 -13.92
N LEU A 608 -7.43 18.55 -14.91
CA LEU A 608 -6.23 17.73 -14.74
C LEU A 608 -4.99 18.61 -14.55
N ASP A 609 -4.24 18.29 -13.49
CA ASP A 609 -2.87 18.78 -13.31
C ASP A 609 -1.94 17.95 -14.20
N LEU A 610 -1.73 18.43 -15.43
CA LEU A 610 -0.96 17.73 -16.46
C LEU A 610 0.51 17.59 -16.06
N GLU A 611 1.08 18.58 -15.38
CA GLU A 611 2.48 18.55 -14.93
C GLU A 611 2.66 17.48 -13.86
N ALA A 612 1.80 17.46 -12.84
CA ALA A 612 1.86 16.45 -11.78
C ALA A 612 1.60 15.03 -12.31
N ALA A 613 0.72 14.87 -13.31
CA ALA A 613 0.43 13.58 -13.92
C ALA A 613 1.48 13.13 -14.97
N GLY A 614 2.38 14.02 -15.38
CA GLY A 614 3.38 13.77 -16.43
C GLY A 614 2.78 13.66 -17.84
N LEU A 615 1.70 14.40 -18.11
CA LEU A 615 0.92 14.33 -19.34
C LEU A 615 1.21 15.52 -20.28
N PRO A 616 1.15 15.32 -21.61
CA PRO A 616 1.26 16.40 -22.58
C PRO A 616 -0.03 17.24 -22.62
N GLU A 617 -0.02 18.37 -23.34
CA GLU A 617 -1.19 19.26 -23.47
C GLU A 617 -2.43 18.57 -24.07
N ARG A 618 -2.21 17.59 -24.96
CA ARG A 618 -3.27 16.75 -25.56
C ARG A 618 -2.81 15.32 -25.74
N TYR A 619 -3.72 14.39 -25.50
CA TYR A 619 -3.46 12.95 -25.59
C TYR A 619 -4.77 12.19 -25.84
N LEU A 620 -4.64 10.97 -26.36
CA LEU A 620 -5.76 10.06 -26.57
C LEU A 620 -6.00 9.28 -25.27
N VAL A 621 -7.26 9.12 -24.88
CA VAL A 621 -7.67 8.26 -23.78
C VAL A 621 -8.59 7.16 -24.30
N HIS A 622 -8.43 5.95 -23.76
CA HIS A 622 -9.29 4.80 -24.02
C HIS A 622 -10.00 4.39 -22.72
N ASP A 623 -11.32 4.30 -22.73
CA ASP A 623 -12.11 3.85 -21.57
C ASP A 623 -12.17 2.33 -21.53
N GLU A 624 -11.52 1.76 -20.53
CA GLU A 624 -11.40 0.32 -20.35
C GLU A 624 -12.72 -0.38 -19.98
N LEU A 625 -13.77 0.37 -19.62
CA LEU A 625 -15.10 -0.18 -19.35
C LEU A 625 -15.98 -0.21 -20.61
N THR A 626 -15.95 0.84 -21.41
CA THR A 626 -16.88 1.05 -22.53
C THR A 626 -16.24 0.84 -23.91
N GLY A 627 -14.91 0.89 -23.99
CA GLY A 627 -14.13 0.89 -25.24
C GLY A 627 -14.17 2.23 -25.99
N ALA A 628 -14.79 3.27 -25.42
CA ALA A 628 -14.85 4.59 -26.02
C ALA A 628 -13.48 5.27 -26.02
N GLU A 629 -13.27 6.17 -26.97
CA GLU A 629 -12.01 6.93 -27.09
C GLU A 629 -12.29 8.42 -27.22
N TRP A 630 -11.46 9.23 -26.55
CA TRP A 630 -11.53 10.68 -26.59
C TRP A 630 -10.15 11.31 -26.65
N ILE A 631 -10.06 12.54 -27.15
CA ILE A 631 -8.86 13.37 -26.99
C ILE A 631 -9.09 14.26 -25.79
N TRP A 632 -8.24 14.12 -24.78
CA TRP A 632 -8.30 14.90 -23.54
C TRP A 632 -7.18 15.94 -23.48
N GLY A 633 -7.39 16.96 -22.66
CA GLY A 633 -6.41 17.99 -22.30
C GLY A 633 -6.51 18.33 -20.82
N SER A 634 -6.29 19.59 -20.46
CA SER A 634 -6.42 20.07 -19.06
C SER A 634 -7.86 20.02 -18.55
N ASP A 635 -8.85 20.35 -19.39
CA ASP A 635 -10.24 20.55 -19.00
C ASP A 635 -11.17 19.65 -19.84
N ASN A 636 -11.87 18.73 -19.19
CA ASN A 636 -12.61 17.68 -19.90
C ASN A 636 -14.03 17.54 -19.34
N TYR A 637 -15.05 17.74 -20.18
CA TYR A 637 -16.44 17.48 -19.80
C TYR A 637 -16.69 15.97 -19.70
N VAL A 638 -17.36 15.55 -18.64
CA VAL A 638 -17.75 14.15 -18.39
C VAL A 638 -19.20 14.08 -17.92
N ARG A 639 -19.87 12.97 -18.23
CA ARG A 639 -21.20 12.64 -17.72
C ARG A 639 -21.26 11.15 -17.39
N LEU A 640 -21.57 10.82 -16.14
CA LEU A 640 -21.68 9.44 -15.64
C LEU A 640 -23.08 9.19 -15.08
N ASP A 641 -23.68 8.07 -15.44
CA ASP A 641 -25.03 7.65 -15.02
C ASP A 641 -24.92 6.31 -14.29
N PRO A 642 -25.21 6.24 -12.98
CA PRO A 642 -25.01 5.04 -12.17
C PRO A 642 -25.92 3.87 -12.56
N SER A 643 -26.92 4.08 -13.44
CA SER A 643 -27.70 2.99 -14.03
C SER A 643 -26.93 2.20 -15.10
N GLY A 644 -25.89 2.80 -15.68
CA GLY A 644 -24.93 2.17 -16.59
C GLY A 644 -23.55 2.10 -15.93
N ASP A 645 -22.67 3.06 -16.28
CA ASP A 645 -21.31 3.11 -15.79
C ASP A 645 -21.16 4.07 -14.59
N VAL A 646 -20.63 3.54 -13.49
CA VAL A 646 -20.35 4.33 -12.27
C VAL A 646 -19.07 5.14 -12.35
N ALA A 647 -18.21 4.85 -13.34
CA ALA A 647 -16.89 5.44 -13.49
C ALA A 647 -16.41 5.38 -14.94
N HIS A 648 -15.47 6.26 -15.30
CA HIS A 648 -14.57 6.07 -16.42
C HIS A 648 -13.21 5.58 -15.91
N ILE A 649 -12.64 4.56 -16.57
CA ILE A 649 -11.28 4.07 -16.28
C ILE A 649 -10.47 4.24 -17.55
N LEU A 650 -9.72 5.33 -17.61
CA LEU A 650 -9.11 5.81 -18.84
C LEU A 650 -7.63 5.47 -18.88
N THR A 651 -7.19 4.82 -19.95
CA THR A 651 -5.77 4.56 -20.21
C THR A 651 -5.27 5.53 -21.27
N VAL A 652 -4.14 6.20 -20.97
CA VAL A 652 -3.57 7.19 -21.89
C VAL A 652 -2.80 6.47 -23.00
N ARG A 653 -3.05 6.88 -24.24
CA ARG A 653 -2.35 6.41 -25.45
C ARG A 653 -1.58 7.59 -26.04
N ARG A 654 -0.30 7.37 -26.35
CA ARG A 654 0.51 8.37 -27.07
C ARG A 654 -0.01 8.51 -28.49
N ILE A 655 -0.20 9.76 -28.92
CA ILE A 655 -0.60 10.15 -30.28
C ILE A 655 0.64 10.13 -31.20
#